data_AF-A0A534TW49-F1
#
_entry.id   AF-A0A534TW49-F1
#
_cell.length_a   1.000
_cell.length_b   1.000
_cell.length_c   1.000
_cell.angle_alpha   90.00
_cell.angle_beta   90.00
_cell.angle_gamma   90.00
#
_symmetry.space_group_name_H-M   'P 1'
#
loop_
_entity.id
_entity.type
_entity.pdbx_description
1 polymer ?
#
loop_
_entity_poly.entity_id
_entity_poly.type
_entity_poly.pdbx_seq_one_letter_code
_entity_poly.pdbx_strand_id
1 'polypeptide(L)'
;VSFTLTPMLSSRFLKPKKAGHSAKEGRFYRAIDTAYGASLRWSLRHRWVIVVLAIATTLSTVPLFKIVGTTFIPLDDQSEFEVIVQTPGGYTLERTDALFRDLETKFRGLRGVTDVLSTVGDTTGKERPGEGDVTSGSIYLRLIDLSQRDYTQFDVMADARKMLARYPDLRVSVQGVSAFRGGGTRQSEVEFDLQGPNLDKLTTFSDQITDRMRTDGGFVDVDTTLSVRKPELRAVIDRERASELGIQVEDIASTLGLFVGGEPVSKYKEEDEQYDVWLRATKDQRDDPRDVYALTVWSPKAQLVKIFSLLTLDEARGPAQIERQNRQRKVGIFANLNGIPLGTAVQRIQKIAAELKLPVAYRVTFSGRAKVLAETVESFFTAFILSLIFMYMVLAAQFESFLHPITIMLALPLSVPFAVVSLILLHNPFDIYSIFGLFMLFGIVKKNGILQVDYTNTLRAQGMERDAAILEANHARLRPILMTTVMLVLGMLPMALGRGPGAASRASMAKVIIGGQTLCLLLTLLVTPVAYSLFDDLGRYALVRRLARRGCEARSIHDRRRREALGVSFRYAVGLRALRSRRLALLARNVPVQSFPSGPGSWALRLAEHRCVRTTLWRGSSADCAARSSAGCTRASAATAGNTWMKWSTRSPSGPVLASPTSVPAADTSRSASPTRSNRREPSTRLMSTTISKGTSPARHAVAASPTSRRYAAT
;
A
#
# COMPACT_ATOMS: atom_id res chain seq x y z
N VAL A 1 -3.36 5.73 31.49
CA VAL A 1 -3.95 4.51 32.11
C VAL A 1 -2.97 3.82 33.05
N SER A 2 -1.96 3.10 32.55
CA SER A 2 -1.11 2.20 33.37
C SER A 2 -0.36 2.86 34.53
N PHE A 3 0.05 4.12 34.39
CA PHE A 3 0.74 4.89 35.44
C PHE A 3 -0.20 5.57 36.45
N THR A 4 -1.51 5.63 36.19
CA THR A 4 -2.45 6.44 36.97
C THR A 4 -3.66 5.64 37.45
N LEU A 5 -4.50 5.19 36.51
CA LEU A 5 -5.72 4.45 36.81
C LEU A 5 -5.41 3.05 37.37
N THR A 6 -4.44 2.34 36.79
CA THR A 6 -4.09 0.98 37.24
C THR A 6 -3.61 0.93 38.71
N PRO A 7 -2.65 1.76 39.17
CA PRO A 7 -2.28 1.78 40.59
C PRO A 7 -3.39 2.30 41.51
N MET A 8 -4.19 3.29 41.07
CA MET A 8 -5.33 3.82 41.84
C MET A 8 -6.44 2.78 42.06
N LEU A 9 -6.77 1.99 41.03
CA LEU A 9 -7.68 0.86 41.17
C LEU A 9 -7.05 -0.26 42.00
N SER A 10 -5.75 -0.49 41.85
CA SER A 10 -5.06 -1.56 42.59
C SER A 10 -5.04 -1.29 44.09
N SER A 11 -4.73 -0.07 44.54
CA SER A 11 -4.74 0.28 45.96
C SER A 11 -6.15 0.23 46.60
N ARG A 12 -7.22 0.39 45.80
CA ARG A 12 -8.61 0.37 46.28
C ARG A 12 -9.29 -1.00 46.20
N PHE A 13 -8.91 -1.86 45.23
CA PHE A 13 -9.59 -3.14 44.96
C PHE A 13 -8.73 -4.38 45.24
N LEU A 14 -7.39 -4.28 45.25
CA LEU A 14 -6.50 -5.43 45.46
C LEU A 14 -6.37 -5.76 46.96
N LYS A 15 -7.28 -6.60 47.47
CA LYS A 15 -7.25 -7.05 48.87
C LYS A 15 -5.93 -7.80 49.17
N PRO A 16 -5.31 -7.58 50.36
CA PRO A 16 -4.13 -8.33 50.76
C PRO A 16 -4.45 -9.82 50.88
N LYS A 17 -3.45 -10.65 50.54
CA LYS A 17 -3.62 -12.10 50.41
C LYS A 17 -3.77 -12.78 51.77
N LYS A 18 -4.80 -13.63 51.93
CA LYS A 18 -4.75 -14.70 52.94
C LYS A 18 -3.71 -15.74 52.52
N ALA A 19 -2.97 -16.27 53.49
CA ALA A 19 -2.04 -17.38 53.25
C ALA A 19 -2.81 -18.65 52.82
N GLY A 20 -2.22 -19.45 51.92
CA GLY A 20 -2.77 -20.75 51.48
C GLY A 20 -2.90 -20.94 49.97
N HIS A 21 -3.15 -19.88 49.20
CA HIS A 21 -3.26 -19.98 47.72
C HIS A 21 -2.40 -18.93 47.01
N SER A 22 -1.21 -19.34 46.55
CA SER A 22 -0.35 -18.49 45.73
C SER A 22 -0.07 -19.10 44.36
N ALA A 23 -0.35 -18.34 43.30
CA ALA A 23 0.05 -18.70 41.94
C ALA A 23 1.59 -18.75 41.71
N LYS A 24 2.43 -18.60 42.75
CA LYS A 24 3.85 -18.99 42.74
C LYS A 24 4.06 -20.51 42.96
N GLU A 25 2.98 -21.26 43.21
CA GLU A 25 3.06 -22.64 43.72
C GLU A 25 2.46 -23.69 42.78
N GLY A 26 1.78 -23.25 41.72
CA GLY A 26 1.32 -24.15 40.65
C GLY A 26 2.49 -24.92 40.06
N ARG A 27 2.42 -26.27 40.12
CA ARG A 27 3.51 -27.19 39.73
C ARG A 27 4.05 -26.89 38.33
N PHE A 28 3.16 -26.53 37.40
CA PHE A 28 3.49 -26.11 36.03
C PHE A 28 4.38 -24.86 35.96
N TYR A 29 4.06 -23.79 36.71
CA TYR A 29 4.92 -22.60 36.73
C TYR A 29 6.28 -22.91 37.36
N ARG A 30 6.33 -23.67 38.46
CA ARG A 30 7.60 -24.07 39.09
C ARG A 30 8.47 -24.90 38.14
N ALA A 31 7.88 -25.78 37.32
CA ALA A 31 8.60 -26.54 36.30
C ALA A 31 9.20 -25.64 35.21
N ILE A 32 8.43 -24.67 34.68
CA ILE A 32 8.93 -23.71 33.69
C ILE A 32 10.05 -22.83 34.28
N ASP A 33 9.86 -22.33 35.50
CA ASP A 33 10.82 -21.45 36.20
C ASP A 33 12.14 -22.18 36.50
N THR A 34 12.08 -23.44 36.95
CA THR A 34 13.28 -24.26 37.19
C THR A 34 13.99 -24.67 35.89
N ALA A 35 13.25 -25.06 34.85
CA ALA A 35 13.81 -25.37 33.54
C ALA A 35 14.45 -24.12 32.88
N TYR A 36 13.78 -22.97 32.95
CA TYR A 36 14.32 -21.70 32.46
C TYR A 36 15.59 -21.31 33.23
N GLY A 37 15.55 -21.32 34.57
CA GLY A 37 16.72 -21.02 35.40
C GLY A 37 17.90 -21.97 35.19
N ALA A 38 17.64 -23.23 34.84
CA ALA A 38 18.69 -24.19 34.43
C ALA A 38 19.27 -23.84 33.05
N SER A 39 18.41 -23.61 32.04
CA SER A 39 18.84 -23.26 30.69
C SER A 39 19.58 -21.93 30.62
N LEU A 40 19.20 -20.94 31.44
CA LEU A 40 19.88 -19.64 31.56
C LEU A 40 21.25 -19.76 32.25
N ARG A 41 21.38 -20.58 33.30
CA ARG A 41 22.71 -20.89 33.89
C ARG A 41 23.63 -21.60 32.90
N TRP A 42 23.09 -22.51 32.10
CA TRP A 42 23.84 -23.19 31.04
C TRP A 42 24.23 -22.23 29.89
N SER A 43 23.34 -21.34 29.47
CA SER A 43 23.57 -20.39 28.38
C SER A 43 24.61 -19.32 28.73
N LEU A 44 24.60 -18.82 29.97
CA LEU A 44 25.61 -17.89 30.49
C LEU A 44 26.99 -18.53 30.62
N ARG A 45 27.08 -19.86 30.77
CA ARG A 45 28.34 -20.62 30.81
C ARG A 45 28.86 -21.01 29.42
N HIS A 46 27.97 -21.24 28.45
CA HIS A 46 28.31 -21.64 27.08
C HIS A 46 27.94 -20.56 26.05
N ARG A 47 28.31 -19.31 26.34
CA ARG A 47 27.90 -18.10 25.59
C ARG A 47 28.14 -18.20 24.09
N TRP A 48 29.23 -18.85 23.66
CA TRP A 48 29.56 -19.04 22.24
C TRP A 48 28.50 -19.87 21.49
N VAL A 49 27.91 -20.89 22.12
CA VAL A 49 26.87 -21.73 21.51
C VAL A 49 25.62 -20.89 21.22
N ILE A 50 25.28 -19.98 22.13
CA ILE A 50 24.13 -19.08 22.01
C ILE A 50 24.36 -18.02 20.92
N VAL A 51 25.59 -17.52 20.78
CA VAL A 51 25.97 -16.61 19.69
C VAL A 51 25.94 -17.34 18.34
N VAL A 52 26.47 -18.56 18.24
CA VAL A 52 26.41 -19.38 17.02
C VAL A 52 24.94 -19.70 16.66
N LEU A 53 24.12 -20.07 17.64
CA LEU A 53 22.69 -20.31 17.44
C LEU A 53 21.97 -19.05 16.94
N ALA A 54 22.23 -17.88 17.54
CA ALA A 54 21.65 -16.60 17.11
C ALA A 54 22.07 -16.25 15.67
N ILE A 55 23.34 -16.45 15.30
CA ILE A 55 23.82 -16.22 13.93
C ILE A 55 23.16 -17.22 12.95
N ALA A 56 23.11 -18.51 13.28
CA ALA A 56 22.47 -19.53 12.46
C ALA A 56 20.97 -19.27 12.26
N THR A 57 20.24 -18.89 13.31
CA THR A 57 18.83 -18.46 13.22
C THR A 57 18.71 -17.24 12.31
N THR A 58 19.55 -16.21 12.48
CA THR A 58 19.52 -15.01 11.61
C THR A 58 19.78 -15.35 10.14
N LEU A 59 20.75 -16.22 9.85
CA LEU A 59 21.07 -16.65 8.48
C LEU A 59 19.99 -17.53 7.85
N SER A 60 19.26 -18.33 8.64
CA SER A 60 18.16 -19.17 8.14
C SER A 60 17.03 -18.38 7.47
N THR A 61 16.92 -17.08 7.77
CA THR A 61 16.00 -16.13 7.11
C THR A 61 16.11 -16.17 5.58
N VAL A 62 17.32 -16.32 5.02
CA VAL A 62 17.54 -16.27 3.56
C VAL A 62 16.89 -17.45 2.81
N PRO A 63 17.11 -18.73 3.16
CA PRO A 63 16.37 -19.84 2.54
C PRO A 63 14.88 -19.81 2.89
N LEU A 64 14.48 -19.39 4.10
CA LEU A 64 13.06 -19.32 4.49
C LEU A 64 12.25 -18.36 3.59
N PHE A 65 12.79 -17.18 3.27
CA PHE A 65 12.13 -16.23 2.35
C PHE A 65 11.96 -16.77 0.92
N LYS A 66 12.82 -17.68 0.46
CA LYS A 66 12.67 -18.34 -0.85
C LYS A 66 11.52 -19.34 -0.89
N ILE A 67 11.07 -19.84 0.26
CA ILE A 67 10.03 -20.88 0.38
C ILE A 67 8.63 -20.29 0.52
N VAL A 68 8.47 -19.21 1.31
CA VAL A 68 7.14 -18.57 1.51
C VAL A 68 6.60 -17.93 0.23
N GLY A 69 7.48 -17.39 -0.61
CA GLY A 69 7.08 -16.55 -1.75
C GLY A 69 6.46 -15.21 -1.32
N THR A 70 6.26 -14.31 -2.27
CA THR A 70 5.75 -12.95 -1.99
C THR A 70 4.51 -12.63 -2.81
N THR A 71 3.60 -11.88 -2.21
CA THR A 71 2.47 -11.22 -2.88
C THR A 71 2.35 -9.78 -2.41
N PHE A 72 1.58 -8.96 -3.12
CA PHE A 72 1.31 -7.58 -2.74
C PHE A 72 0.25 -7.50 -1.64
N ILE A 73 -0.94 -8.03 -1.94
CA ILE A 73 -2.11 -8.12 -1.07
C ILE A 73 -2.56 -9.59 -1.08
N PRO A 74 -2.97 -10.18 0.06
CA PRO A 74 -3.54 -11.52 0.09
C PRO A 74 -4.88 -11.54 -0.63
N LEU A 75 -5.17 -12.62 -1.34
CA LEU A 75 -6.50 -12.83 -1.91
C LEU A 75 -7.50 -13.03 -0.76
N ASP A 76 -8.56 -12.23 -0.77
CA ASP A 76 -9.61 -12.19 0.26
C ASP A 76 -10.96 -12.40 -0.41
N ASP A 77 -11.90 -13.02 0.32
CA ASP A 77 -13.21 -13.36 -0.22
C ASP A 77 -14.19 -12.20 0.02
N GLN A 78 -14.52 -11.49 -1.06
CA GLN A 78 -15.39 -10.31 -1.06
C GLN A 78 -16.80 -10.63 -1.55
N SER A 79 -17.06 -11.89 -1.94
CA SER A 79 -18.31 -12.35 -2.53
C SER A 79 -18.69 -11.65 -3.85
N GLU A 80 -17.69 -11.13 -4.58
CA GLU A 80 -17.86 -10.51 -5.89
C GLU A 80 -16.65 -10.75 -6.82
N PHE A 81 -16.90 -11.08 -8.08
CA PHE A 81 -15.86 -11.29 -9.09
C PHE A 81 -16.31 -10.82 -10.48
N GLU A 82 -15.35 -10.57 -11.36
CA GLU A 82 -15.57 -10.09 -12.71
C GLU A 82 -14.99 -11.09 -13.73
N VAL A 83 -15.73 -11.30 -14.81
CA VAL A 83 -15.29 -12.08 -15.97
C VAL A 83 -15.15 -11.12 -17.14
N ILE A 84 -13.92 -10.82 -17.57
CA ILE A 84 -13.68 -10.12 -18.83
C ILE A 84 -13.78 -11.14 -19.97
N VAL A 85 -14.63 -10.85 -20.96
CA VAL A 85 -14.81 -11.67 -22.17
C VAL A 85 -14.49 -10.81 -23.40
N GLN A 86 -13.60 -11.31 -24.24
CA GLN A 86 -13.25 -10.71 -25.53
C GLN A 86 -13.52 -11.73 -26.64
N THR A 87 -14.38 -11.34 -27.59
CA THR A 87 -14.82 -12.17 -28.72
C THR A 87 -13.80 -12.13 -29.87
N PRO A 88 -13.92 -13.01 -30.88
CA PRO A 88 -13.23 -12.84 -32.14
C PRO A 88 -13.54 -11.48 -32.80
N GLY A 89 -12.57 -10.95 -33.56
CA GLY A 89 -12.78 -9.77 -34.41
C GLY A 89 -13.84 -10.04 -35.48
N GLY A 90 -14.68 -9.04 -35.75
CA GLY A 90 -15.81 -9.16 -36.69
C GLY A 90 -17.14 -9.58 -36.06
N TYR A 91 -17.22 -9.72 -34.73
CA TYR A 91 -18.51 -9.81 -34.03
C TYR A 91 -19.19 -8.43 -34.01
N THR A 92 -20.48 -8.38 -34.33
CA THR A 92 -21.32 -7.18 -34.20
C THR A 92 -21.87 -7.05 -32.79
N LEU A 93 -22.34 -5.86 -32.39
CA LEU A 93 -22.89 -5.62 -31.06
C LEU A 93 -24.07 -6.54 -30.73
N GLU A 94 -24.96 -6.79 -31.71
CA GLU A 94 -26.12 -7.68 -31.55
C GLU A 94 -25.69 -9.13 -31.32
N ARG A 95 -24.62 -9.58 -31.98
CA ARG A 95 -24.04 -10.92 -31.81
C ARG A 95 -23.32 -11.05 -30.46
N THR A 96 -22.65 -9.99 -29.98
CA THR A 96 -22.02 -9.97 -28.66
C THR A 96 -23.08 -9.93 -27.55
N ASP A 97 -24.12 -9.11 -27.67
CA ASP A 97 -25.26 -9.06 -26.73
C ASP A 97 -25.96 -10.43 -26.61
N ALA A 98 -26.27 -11.08 -27.73
CA ALA A 98 -26.84 -12.44 -27.74
C ALA A 98 -25.93 -13.48 -27.02
N LEU A 99 -24.61 -13.39 -27.22
CA LEU A 99 -23.63 -14.23 -26.51
C LEU A 99 -23.61 -13.92 -24.99
N PHE A 100 -23.61 -12.64 -24.61
CA PHE A 100 -23.55 -12.24 -23.20
C PHE A 100 -24.83 -12.64 -22.44
N ARG A 101 -26.02 -12.65 -23.07
CA ARG A 101 -27.27 -13.16 -22.48
C ARG A 101 -27.26 -14.68 -22.26
N ASP A 102 -26.67 -15.45 -23.18
CA ASP A 102 -26.43 -16.89 -23.01
C ASP A 102 -25.48 -17.17 -21.84
N LEU A 103 -24.37 -16.44 -21.78
CA LEU A 103 -23.41 -16.50 -20.68
C LEU A 103 -24.05 -16.08 -19.35
N GLU A 104 -24.81 -14.99 -19.31
CA GLU A 104 -25.53 -14.52 -18.11
C GLU A 104 -26.45 -15.61 -17.56
N THR A 105 -27.24 -16.25 -18.43
CA THR A 105 -28.13 -17.36 -18.04
C THR A 105 -27.35 -18.52 -17.43
N LYS A 106 -26.17 -18.85 -17.97
CA LYS A 106 -25.28 -19.89 -17.45
C LYS A 106 -24.58 -19.48 -16.16
N PHE A 107 -24.27 -18.20 -15.98
CA PHE A 107 -23.69 -17.64 -14.77
C PHE A 107 -24.68 -17.58 -13.60
N ARG A 108 -25.94 -17.22 -13.85
CA ARG A 108 -27.05 -17.36 -12.89
C ARG A 108 -27.27 -18.82 -12.43
N GLY A 109 -26.83 -19.79 -13.23
CA GLY A 109 -26.83 -21.22 -12.88
C GLY A 109 -25.64 -21.68 -12.00
N LEU A 110 -24.67 -20.82 -11.68
CA LEU A 110 -23.58 -21.16 -10.76
C LEU A 110 -24.01 -21.07 -9.29
N ARG A 111 -23.35 -21.87 -8.45
CA ARG A 111 -23.66 -22.00 -7.02
C ARG A 111 -23.66 -20.67 -6.27
N GLY A 112 -24.85 -20.21 -5.87
CA GLY A 112 -25.07 -19.05 -5.01
C GLY A 112 -24.66 -17.72 -5.62
N VAL A 113 -24.72 -17.57 -6.94
CA VAL A 113 -24.76 -16.26 -7.60
C VAL A 113 -26.12 -15.61 -7.33
N THR A 114 -26.13 -14.35 -6.89
CA THR A 114 -27.35 -13.58 -6.63
C THR A 114 -27.66 -12.62 -7.77
N ASP A 115 -26.65 -11.86 -8.19
CA ASP A 115 -26.76 -10.77 -9.16
C ASP A 115 -25.71 -10.96 -10.24
N VAL A 116 -26.09 -10.70 -11.50
CA VAL A 116 -25.19 -10.68 -12.65
C VAL A 116 -25.43 -9.39 -13.42
N LEU A 117 -24.36 -8.72 -13.81
CA LEU A 117 -24.40 -7.50 -14.62
C LEU A 117 -23.43 -7.64 -15.80
N SER A 118 -23.96 -7.69 -17.01
CA SER A 118 -23.21 -7.72 -18.27
C SER A 118 -23.06 -6.31 -18.86
N THR A 119 -21.83 -5.90 -19.12
CA THR A 119 -21.49 -4.64 -19.81
C THR A 119 -20.70 -4.96 -21.08
N VAL A 120 -21.17 -4.52 -22.24
CA VAL A 120 -20.52 -4.70 -23.55
C VAL A 120 -20.18 -3.35 -24.15
N GLY A 121 -18.98 -3.18 -24.71
CA GLY A 121 -18.58 -1.93 -25.37
C GLY A 121 -18.45 -0.72 -24.44
N ASP A 122 -17.96 -0.92 -23.22
CA ASP A 122 -17.80 0.13 -22.20
C ASP A 122 -17.04 1.37 -22.72
N THR A 123 -17.72 2.52 -22.75
CA THR A 123 -17.16 3.83 -23.13
C THR A 123 -16.76 4.70 -21.93
N THR A 124 -16.82 4.21 -20.69
CA THR A 124 -16.67 5.07 -19.50
C THR A 124 -15.25 5.62 -19.31
N GLY A 125 -15.07 6.90 -19.64
CA GLY A 125 -13.92 7.72 -19.24
C GLY A 125 -12.61 7.48 -20.01
N LYS A 126 -12.66 6.87 -21.20
CA LYS A 126 -11.48 6.68 -22.08
C LYS A 126 -11.77 6.97 -23.55
N GLU A 127 -12.76 6.28 -24.12
CA GLU A 127 -13.17 6.43 -25.52
C GLU A 127 -14.35 7.41 -25.63
N ARG A 128 -14.67 7.92 -26.83
CA ARG A 128 -15.88 8.75 -27.01
C ARG A 128 -17.15 7.89 -26.98
N PRO A 129 -18.33 8.48 -26.68
CA PRO A 129 -19.61 7.82 -26.92
C PRO A 129 -19.71 7.33 -28.37
N GLY A 130 -19.94 6.02 -28.56
CA GLY A 130 -19.98 5.38 -29.88
C GLY A 130 -18.66 4.78 -30.38
N GLU A 131 -17.51 5.03 -29.74
CA GLU A 131 -16.21 4.45 -30.11
C GLU A 131 -15.85 3.18 -29.30
N GLY A 132 -16.72 2.73 -28.39
CA GLY A 132 -16.49 1.58 -27.50
C GLY A 132 -16.36 0.23 -28.24
N ASP A 133 -15.46 -0.64 -27.75
CA ASP A 133 -15.14 -1.89 -28.42
C ASP A 133 -16.23 -2.97 -28.24
N VAL A 134 -17.14 -3.08 -29.21
CA VAL A 134 -18.23 -4.08 -29.25
C VAL A 134 -17.76 -5.55 -29.25
N THR A 135 -16.46 -5.81 -29.41
CA THR A 135 -15.86 -7.15 -29.28
C THR A 135 -15.34 -7.45 -27.87
N SER A 136 -15.51 -6.53 -26.92
CA SER A 136 -15.08 -6.66 -25.53
C SER A 136 -16.21 -6.30 -24.57
N GLY A 137 -16.29 -7.02 -23.45
CA GLY A 137 -17.17 -6.71 -22.34
C GLY A 137 -16.72 -7.37 -21.05
N SER A 138 -17.38 -7.02 -19.95
CA SER A 138 -17.23 -7.73 -18.69
C SER A 138 -18.58 -8.13 -18.11
N ILE A 139 -18.55 -9.20 -17.32
CA ILE A 139 -19.69 -9.71 -16.58
C ILE A 139 -19.28 -9.67 -15.11
N TYR A 140 -19.88 -8.76 -14.34
CA TYR A 140 -19.75 -8.71 -12.89
C TYR A 140 -20.75 -9.71 -12.27
N LEU A 141 -20.29 -10.47 -11.28
CA LEU A 141 -21.09 -11.43 -10.53
C LEU A 141 -20.98 -11.17 -9.04
N ARG A 142 -22.13 -11.16 -8.37
CA ARG A 142 -22.23 -11.17 -6.90
C ARG A 142 -22.66 -12.54 -6.39
N LEU A 143 -22.11 -12.94 -5.26
CA LEU A 143 -22.40 -14.18 -4.54
C LEU A 143 -23.17 -13.89 -3.25
N ILE A 144 -23.92 -14.90 -2.77
CA ILE A 144 -24.48 -14.92 -1.40
C ILE A 144 -23.39 -14.70 -0.36
N ASP A 145 -23.70 -14.02 0.75
CA ASP A 145 -22.71 -13.65 1.77
C ASP A 145 -21.90 -14.86 2.27
N LEU A 146 -20.63 -14.64 2.60
CA LEU A 146 -19.70 -15.66 3.12
C LEU A 146 -20.16 -16.34 4.43
N SER A 147 -21.17 -15.79 5.13
CA SER A 147 -21.81 -16.41 6.30
C SER A 147 -22.89 -17.44 5.95
N GLN A 148 -23.31 -17.51 4.69
CA GLN A 148 -24.42 -18.34 4.20
C GLN A 148 -23.95 -19.53 3.33
N ARG A 149 -22.64 -19.76 3.24
CA ARG A 149 -22.04 -20.77 2.35
C ARG A 149 -20.76 -21.40 2.90
N ASP A 150 -20.53 -22.67 2.56
CA ASP A 150 -19.35 -23.44 2.97
C ASP A 150 -18.19 -23.43 1.94
N TYR A 151 -18.34 -22.71 0.82
CA TYR A 151 -17.36 -22.64 -0.27
C TYR A 151 -16.86 -21.20 -0.50
N THR A 152 -15.66 -21.08 -1.06
CA THR A 152 -15.03 -19.78 -1.32
C THR A 152 -15.43 -19.21 -2.67
N GLN A 153 -15.25 -17.90 -2.84
CA GLN A 153 -15.33 -17.20 -4.13
C GLN A 153 -14.39 -17.84 -5.16
N PHE A 154 -13.19 -18.29 -4.75
CA PHE A 154 -12.20 -18.89 -5.64
C PHE A 154 -12.67 -20.24 -6.22
N ASP A 155 -13.48 -21.00 -5.48
CA ASP A 155 -14.12 -22.23 -5.99
C ASP A 155 -15.10 -21.91 -7.12
N VAL A 156 -15.90 -20.85 -6.98
CA VAL A 156 -16.85 -20.42 -8.03
C VAL A 156 -16.13 -19.80 -9.23
N MET A 157 -15.04 -19.06 -9.00
CA MET A 157 -14.17 -18.58 -10.09
C MET A 157 -13.52 -19.74 -10.85
N ALA A 158 -13.15 -20.83 -10.17
CA ALA A 158 -12.65 -22.04 -10.82
C ALA A 158 -13.74 -22.77 -11.62
N ASP A 159 -14.99 -22.82 -11.12
CA ASP A 159 -16.12 -23.38 -11.87
C ASP A 159 -16.51 -22.52 -13.08
N ALA A 160 -16.46 -21.19 -12.94
CA ALA A 160 -16.63 -20.25 -14.05
C ALA A 160 -15.61 -20.52 -15.16
N ARG A 161 -14.30 -20.64 -14.83
CA ARG A 161 -13.26 -21.02 -15.80
C ARG A 161 -13.54 -22.36 -16.48
N LYS A 162 -13.97 -23.39 -15.74
CA LYS A 162 -14.35 -24.71 -16.32
C LYS A 162 -15.55 -24.63 -17.28
N MET A 163 -16.51 -23.75 -16.99
CA MET A 163 -17.68 -23.50 -17.85
C MET A 163 -17.25 -22.78 -19.14
N LEU A 164 -16.43 -21.73 -19.00
CA LEU A 164 -15.94 -20.88 -20.09
C LEU A 164 -14.95 -21.61 -21.02
N ALA A 165 -14.20 -22.59 -20.50
CA ALA A 165 -13.31 -23.46 -21.29
C ALA A 165 -14.03 -24.28 -22.39
N ARG A 166 -15.37 -24.28 -22.41
CA ARG A 166 -16.20 -24.86 -23.50
C ARG A 166 -16.30 -23.95 -24.73
N TYR A 167 -15.84 -22.70 -24.64
CA TYR A 167 -15.91 -21.68 -25.69
C TYR A 167 -14.48 -21.32 -26.17
N PRO A 168 -13.83 -22.16 -26.99
CA PRO A 168 -12.44 -21.95 -27.41
C PRO A 168 -12.21 -20.68 -28.24
N ASP A 169 -13.27 -20.14 -28.85
CA ASP A 169 -13.24 -18.89 -29.63
C ASP A 169 -13.16 -17.63 -28.76
N LEU A 170 -13.48 -17.73 -27.46
CA LEU A 170 -13.50 -16.59 -26.54
C LEU A 170 -12.19 -16.48 -25.77
N ARG A 171 -11.61 -15.28 -25.74
CA ARG A 171 -10.56 -14.92 -24.79
C ARG A 171 -11.24 -14.49 -23.50
N VAL A 172 -10.93 -15.15 -22.39
CA VAL A 172 -11.64 -14.94 -21.12
C VAL A 172 -10.67 -14.85 -19.94
N SER A 173 -10.94 -13.93 -19.03
CA SER A 173 -10.20 -13.77 -17.77
C SER A 173 -11.16 -13.62 -16.60
N VAL A 174 -10.97 -14.44 -15.55
CA VAL A 174 -11.82 -14.44 -14.36
C VAL A 174 -11.02 -13.84 -13.20
N GLN A 175 -11.31 -12.59 -12.83
CA GLN A 175 -10.56 -11.80 -11.87
C GLN A 175 -11.40 -11.40 -10.65
N GLY A 176 -10.78 -11.25 -9.50
CA GLY A 176 -11.45 -10.71 -8.30
C GLY A 176 -11.58 -9.19 -8.40
N VAL A 177 -12.76 -8.66 -8.07
CA VAL A 177 -12.97 -7.20 -8.04
C VAL A 177 -12.02 -6.58 -7.02
N SER A 178 -11.15 -5.69 -7.49
CA SER A 178 -10.11 -5.07 -6.66
C SER A 178 -10.52 -3.64 -6.31
N ALA A 179 -10.88 -3.42 -5.04
CA ALA A 179 -11.16 -2.08 -4.49
C ALA A 179 -10.01 -1.07 -4.70
N PHE A 180 -8.79 -1.55 -4.95
CA PHE A 180 -7.64 -0.73 -5.37
C PHE A 180 -7.22 -1.10 -6.81
N ARG A 181 -7.42 -0.18 -7.77
CA ARG A 181 -6.80 -0.27 -9.11
C ARG A 181 -5.30 -0.03 -8.99
N GLY A 182 -4.53 -1.11 -8.88
CA GLY A 182 -3.07 -1.11 -8.62
C GLY A 182 -2.18 -0.67 -9.78
N GLY A 183 -2.48 0.49 -10.40
CA GLY A 183 -1.65 1.11 -11.45
C GLY A 183 -1.53 0.35 -12.78
N GLY A 184 -2.33 -0.71 -12.95
CA GLY A 184 -2.33 -1.58 -14.14
C GLY A 184 -3.42 -1.26 -15.17
N THR A 185 -3.30 -1.84 -16.37
CA THR A 185 -4.24 -1.63 -17.48
C THR A 185 -5.52 -2.48 -17.32
N ARG A 186 -5.39 -3.67 -16.74
CA ARG A 186 -6.47 -4.59 -16.29
C ARG A 186 -6.26 -4.93 -14.81
N GLN A 187 -7.21 -5.62 -14.16
CA GLN A 187 -7.06 -6.07 -12.75
C GLN A 187 -6.47 -7.49 -12.62
N SER A 188 -5.75 -7.98 -13.63
CA SER A 188 -5.07 -9.27 -13.57
C SER A 188 -4.00 -9.31 -12.47
N GLU A 189 -3.68 -10.52 -12.02
CA GLU A 189 -2.73 -10.69 -10.92
C GLU A 189 -1.28 -10.40 -11.34
N VAL A 190 -0.95 -10.72 -12.59
CA VAL A 190 0.27 -10.34 -13.29
C VAL A 190 -0.06 -9.46 -14.49
N GLU A 191 0.75 -8.42 -14.67
CA GLU A 191 0.82 -7.60 -15.88
C GLU A 191 2.30 -7.31 -16.16
N PHE A 192 2.71 -7.43 -17.43
CA PHE A 192 4.00 -6.94 -17.89
C PHE A 192 3.93 -6.46 -19.33
N ASP A 193 4.72 -5.44 -19.62
CA ASP A 193 4.79 -4.77 -20.91
C ASP A 193 6.05 -5.22 -21.65
N LEU A 194 5.89 -5.85 -22.82
CA LEU A 194 6.98 -6.07 -23.77
C LEU A 194 7.09 -4.84 -24.67
N GLN A 195 8.20 -4.09 -24.56
CA GLN A 195 8.43 -2.84 -25.30
C GLN A 195 9.43 -3.04 -26.44
N GLY A 196 9.24 -2.33 -27.56
CA GLY A 196 10.14 -2.40 -28.72
C GLY A 196 9.79 -1.43 -29.86
N PRO A 197 10.63 -1.34 -30.91
CA PRO A 197 10.44 -0.39 -32.01
C PRO A 197 9.52 -0.90 -33.14
N ASN A 198 9.63 -2.19 -33.51
CA ASN A 198 8.87 -2.81 -34.60
C ASN A 198 7.73 -3.68 -34.03
N LEU A 199 6.56 -3.63 -34.65
CA LEU A 199 5.35 -4.30 -34.14
C LEU A 199 5.35 -5.81 -34.45
N ASP A 200 5.81 -6.20 -35.63
CA ASP A 200 5.78 -7.59 -36.13
C ASP A 200 6.75 -8.50 -35.37
N LYS A 201 7.84 -7.93 -34.86
CA LYS A 201 8.75 -8.58 -33.91
C LYS A 201 8.19 -8.58 -32.50
N LEU A 202 7.46 -7.53 -32.08
CA LEU A 202 6.71 -7.56 -30.81
C LEU A 202 5.65 -8.66 -30.81
N THR A 203 4.89 -8.84 -31.90
CA THR A 203 3.88 -9.90 -32.01
C THR A 203 4.52 -11.28 -31.88
N THR A 204 5.54 -11.56 -32.69
CA THR A 204 6.29 -12.82 -32.69
C THR A 204 6.84 -13.17 -31.30
N PHE A 205 7.43 -12.20 -30.59
CA PHE A 205 7.94 -12.42 -29.24
C PHE A 205 6.82 -12.52 -28.19
N SER A 206 5.74 -11.74 -28.31
CA SER A 206 4.61 -11.82 -27.36
C SER A 206 3.89 -13.16 -27.45
N ASP A 207 3.70 -13.70 -28.65
CA ASP A 207 3.07 -15.01 -28.87
C ASP A 207 3.96 -16.13 -28.30
N GLN A 208 5.27 -16.10 -28.57
CA GLN A 208 6.24 -17.05 -28.00
C GLN A 208 6.28 -17.04 -26.46
N ILE A 209 6.19 -15.86 -25.83
CA ILE A 209 6.12 -15.74 -24.36
C ILE A 209 4.77 -16.29 -23.85
N THR A 210 3.67 -15.92 -24.51
CA THR A 210 2.31 -16.29 -24.14
C THR A 210 2.12 -17.81 -24.16
N ASP A 211 2.59 -18.49 -25.21
CA ASP A 211 2.48 -19.95 -25.31
C ASP A 211 3.41 -20.66 -24.31
N ARG A 212 4.58 -20.10 -23.99
CA ARG A 212 5.43 -20.60 -22.89
C ARG A 212 4.71 -20.51 -21.54
N MET A 213 4.05 -19.38 -21.26
CA MET A 213 3.28 -19.19 -20.03
C MET A 213 2.10 -20.17 -19.93
N ARG A 214 1.38 -20.42 -21.04
CA ARG A 214 0.32 -21.44 -21.11
C ARG A 214 0.83 -22.85 -20.78
N THR A 215 2.08 -23.19 -21.14
CA THR A 215 2.67 -24.51 -20.83
C THR A 215 3.23 -24.65 -19.40
N ASP A 216 3.46 -23.56 -18.67
CA ASP A 216 4.09 -23.58 -17.33
C ASP A 216 3.12 -23.95 -16.19
N GLY A 217 1.81 -24.05 -16.47
CA GLY A 217 0.76 -24.58 -15.59
C GLY A 217 0.39 -23.72 -14.37
N GLY A 218 1.28 -22.83 -13.93
CA GLY A 218 1.02 -21.87 -12.85
C GLY A 218 0.31 -20.58 -13.29
N PHE A 219 0.26 -20.31 -14.59
CA PHE A 219 -0.47 -19.20 -15.19
C PHE A 219 -1.79 -19.67 -15.78
N VAL A 220 -2.87 -18.93 -15.53
CA VAL A 220 -4.19 -19.11 -16.15
C VAL A 220 -4.64 -17.79 -16.76
N ASP A 221 -5.67 -17.84 -17.61
CA ASP A 221 -6.29 -16.65 -18.21
C ASP A 221 -5.28 -15.78 -19.02
N VAL A 222 -4.31 -16.42 -19.70
CA VAL A 222 -3.18 -15.73 -20.36
C VAL A 222 -3.59 -15.07 -21.68
N ASP A 223 -3.55 -13.74 -21.69
CA ASP A 223 -4.04 -12.87 -22.76
C ASP A 223 -3.13 -11.65 -23.01
N THR A 224 -3.32 -10.96 -24.15
CA THR A 224 -2.46 -9.87 -24.63
C THR A 224 -3.27 -8.68 -25.13
N THR A 225 -2.75 -7.45 -25.03
CA THR A 225 -3.39 -6.25 -25.65
C THR A 225 -3.37 -6.27 -27.19
N LEU A 226 -2.76 -7.30 -27.79
CA LEU A 226 -2.47 -7.40 -29.20
C LEU A 226 -3.65 -7.91 -30.03
N SER A 227 -4.60 -7.01 -30.31
CA SER A 227 -5.73 -7.27 -31.23
C SER A 227 -5.36 -6.96 -32.69
N VAL A 228 -4.50 -7.81 -33.28
CA VAL A 228 -3.98 -7.68 -34.68
C VAL A 228 -4.83 -8.48 -35.69
N ARG A 229 -6.14 -8.58 -35.45
CA ARG A 229 -7.07 -9.33 -36.32
C ARG A 229 -8.47 -8.69 -36.43
N LYS A 230 -8.60 -7.37 -36.25
CA LYS A 230 -9.82 -6.69 -36.72
C LYS A 230 -9.73 -6.52 -38.24
N PRO A 231 -10.74 -6.96 -39.02
CA PRO A 231 -10.80 -6.62 -40.44
C PRO A 231 -11.05 -5.11 -40.56
N GLU A 232 -10.36 -4.47 -41.51
CA GLU A 232 -10.54 -3.05 -41.82
C GLU A 232 -10.65 -2.85 -43.33
N LEU A 233 -11.54 -1.96 -43.76
CA LEU A 233 -11.67 -1.56 -45.16
C LEU A 233 -10.84 -0.30 -45.38
N ARG A 234 -9.70 -0.43 -46.05
CA ARG A 234 -8.78 0.68 -46.27
C ARG A 234 -9.11 1.38 -47.58
N ALA A 235 -9.64 2.59 -47.48
CA ALA A 235 -9.77 3.50 -48.60
C ALA A 235 -8.38 4.01 -49.06
N VAL A 236 -7.96 3.58 -50.26
CA VAL A 236 -6.75 4.04 -50.93
C VAL A 236 -7.17 4.99 -52.06
N ILE A 237 -7.00 6.30 -51.81
CA ILE A 237 -7.45 7.36 -52.72
C ILE A 237 -6.45 7.53 -53.88
N ASP A 238 -6.96 7.46 -55.10
CA ASP A 238 -6.25 7.75 -56.33
C ASP A 238 -6.07 9.26 -56.50
N ARG A 239 -4.88 9.75 -56.18
CA ARG A 239 -4.54 11.17 -56.21
C ARG A 239 -4.40 11.73 -57.62
N GLU A 240 -4.13 10.89 -58.61
CA GLU A 240 -3.94 11.31 -59.99
C GLU A 240 -5.31 11.58 -60.62
N ARG A 241 -6.25 10.61 -60.52
CA ARG A 241 -7.64 10.79 -60.97
C ARG A 241 -8.38 11.90 -60.21
N ALA A 242 -8.15 12.04 -58.91
CA ALA A 242 -8.72 13.16 -58.14
C ALA A 242 -8.25 14.53 -58.66
N SER A 243 -6.96 14.65 -58.99
CA SER A 243 -6.37 15.88 -59.56
C SER A 243 -6.91 16.19 -60.97
N GLU A 244 -7.02 15.18 -61.84
CA GLU A 244 -7.64 15.32 -63.16
C GLU A 244 -9.06 15.88 -63.07
N LEU A 245 -9.86 15.39 -62.12
CA LEU A 245 -11.25 15.83 -61.89
C LEU A 245 -11.36 17.09 -61.00
N GLY A 246 -10.24 17.61 -60.50
CA GLY A 246 -10.19 18.84 -59.68
C GLY A 246 -10.82 18.69 -58.29
N ILE A 247 -10.78 17.49 -57.72
CA ILE A 247 -11.35 17.13 -56.41
C ILE A 247 -10.20 17.06 -55.39
N GLN A 248 -10.38 17.62 -54.20
CA GLN A 248 -9.35 17.52 -53.15
C GLN A 248 -9.48 16.21 -52.38
N VAL A 249 -8.35 15.70 -51.89
CA VAL A 249 -8.32 14.50 -51.03
C VAL A 249 -9.12 14.72 -49.74
N GLU A 250 -9.21 15.97 -49.27
CA GLU A 250 -10.01 16.39 -48.12
C GLU A 250 -11.52 16.32 -48.39
N ASP A 251 -11.99 16.64 -49.61
CA ASP A 251 -13.41 16.49 -50.01
C ASP A 251 -13.83 15.01 -49.97
N ILE A 252 -12.96 14.12 -50.45
CA ILE A 252 -13.19 12.67 -50.45
C ILE A 252 -13.17 12.13 -49.01
N ALA A 253 -12.18 12.54 -48.21
CA ALA A 253 -12.03 12.08 -46.83
C ALA A 253 -13.17 12.56 -45.91
N SER A 254 -13.59 13.83 -46.02
CA SER A 254 -14.72 14.38 -45.27
C SER A 254 -16.05 13.74 -45.70
N THR A 255 -16.26 13.50 -47.00
CA THR A 255 -17.44 12.76 -47.49
C THR A 255 -17.51 11.35 -46.88
N LEU A 256 -16.41 10.59 -46.91
CA LEU A 256 -16.36 9.26 -46.28
C LEU A 256 -16.56 9.33 -44.76
N GLY A 257 -15.94 10.30 -44.08
CA GLY A 257 -16.11 10.55 -42.66
C GLY A 257 -17.58 10.79 -42.29
N LEU A 258 -18.25 11.70 -42.99
CA LEU A 258 -19.63 12.08 -42.75
C LEU A 258 -20.62 10.94 -43.08
N PHE A 259 -20.55 10.35 -44.27
CA PHE A 259 -21.53 9.32 -44.67
C PHE A 259 -21.29 8.00 -43.94
N VAL A 260 -20.05 7.51 -43.84
CA VAL A 260 -19.75 6.18 -43.28
C VAL A 260 -19.52 6.23 -41.77
N GLY A 261 -18.68 7.15 -41.29
CA GLY A 261 -18.36 7.31 -39.86
C GLY A 261 -19.48 8.00 -39.07
N GLY A 262 -20.03 9.07 -39.64
CA GLY A 262 -20.93 10.01 -38.97
C GLY A 262 -20.18 11.11 -38.24
N GLU A 263 -20.74 12.32 -38.22
CA GLU A 263 -20.14 13.48 -37.55
C GLU A 263 -21.20 14.25 -36.72
N PRO A 264 -20.88 14.71 -35.49
CA PRO A 264 -21.77 15.56 -34.69
C PRO A 264 -21.75 17.01 -35.22
N VAL A 265 -22.63 17.31 -36.17
CA VAL A 265 -22.68 18.59 -36.89
C VAL A 265 -23.24 19.76 -36.06
N SER A 266 -23.95 19.47 -34.96
CA SER A 266 -24.50 20.49 -34.06
C SER A 266 -24.79 19.90 -32.68
N LYS A 267 -25.18 20.74 -31.72
CA LYS A 267 -25.68 20.34 -30.41
C LYS A 267 -27.04 20.99 -30.13
N TYR A 268 -28.04 20.17 -29.86
CA TYR A 268 -29.36 20.60 -29.42
C TYR A 268 -29.39 20.67 -27.88
N LYS A 269 -29.99 21.72 -27.29
CA LYS A 269 -30.19 21.81 -25.83
C LYS A 269 -31.69 21.74 -25.52
N GLU A 270 -32.05 20.85 -24.61
CA GLU A 270 -33.41 20.67 -24.10
C GLU A 270 -33.35 20.64 -22.57
N GLU A 271 -34.17 21.47 -21.92
CA GLU A 271 -34.12 21.79 -20.48
C GLU A 271 -32.70 22.09 -19.96
N ASP A 272 -32.04 21.16 -19.27
CA ASP A 272 -30.64 21.26 -18.85
C ASP A 272 -29.69 20.21 -19.46
N GLU A 273 -30.20 19.38 -20.37
CA GLU A 273 -29.43 18.38 -21.11
C GLU A 273 -28.99 18.91 -22.49
N GLN A 274 -27.89 18.35 -23.02
CA GLN A 274 -27.37 18.71 -24.34
C GLN A 274 -27.11 17.45 -25.17
N TYR A 275 -27.80 17.39 -26.31
CA TYR A 275 -27.84 16.27 -27.24
C TYR A 275 -26.99 16.56 -28.48
N ASP A 276 -26.12 15.62 -28.85
CA ASP A 276 -25.29 15.75 -30.06
C ASP A 276 -26.08 15.33 -31.30
N VAL A 277 -26.14 16.23 -32.29
CA VAL A 277 -26.88 16.01 -33.55
C VAL A 277 -25.93 15.39 -34.57
N TRP A 278 -26.01 14.08 -34.73
CA TRP A 278 -25.17 13.33 -35.67
C TRP A 278 -25.78 13.28 -37.07
N LEU A 279 -24.99 13.62 -38.08
CA LEU A 279 -25.31 13.40 -39.49
C LEU A 279 -24.49 12.19 -39.99
N ARG A 280 -25.18 11.20 -40.60
CA ARG A 280 -24.61 9.94 -41.10
C ARG A 280 -25.53 9.32 -42.16
N ALA A 281 -24.99 8.48 -43.05
CA ALA A 281 -25.83 7.71 -43.99
C ALA A 281 -26.74 6.71 -43.26
N THR A 282 -27.87 6.36 -43.89
CA THR A 282 -28.70 5.22 -43.45
C THR A 282 -27.89 3.92 -43.50
N LYS A 283 -28.29 2.92 -42.71
CA LYS A 283 -27.53 1.67 -42.58
C LYS A 283 -27.33 0.98 -43.94
N ASP A 284 -28.40 0.94 -44.74
CA ASP A 284 -28.47 0.32 -46.07
C ASP A 284 -27.64 1.04 -47.16
N GLN A 285 -26.93 2.12 -46.81
CA GLN A 285 -26.04 2.88 -47.71
C GLN A 285 -24.56 2.80 -47.30
N ARG A 286 -24.22 1.99 -46.28
CA ARG A 286 -22.86 1.88 -45.74
C ARG A 286 -22.51 0.52 -45.10
N ASP A 287 -23.42 -0.46 -45.14
CA ASP A 287 -23.17 -1.80 -44.61
C ASP A 287 -22.36 -2.69 -45.60
N ASP A 288 -22.48 -2.46 -46.91
CA ASP A 288 -21.67 -3.15 -47.94
C ASP A 288 -20.62 -2.21 -48.57
N PRO A 289 -19.38 -2.68 -48.86
CA PRO A 289 -18.40 -1.90 -49.62
C PRO A 289 -18.91 -1.35 -50.96
N ARG A 290 -19.86 -2.02 -51.60
CA ARG A 290 -20.49 -1.59 -52.86
C ARG A 290 -21.36 -0.34 -52.71
N ASP A 291 -21.93 -0.10 -51.53
CA ASP A 291 -22.72 1.10 -51.27
C ASP A 291 -21.82 2.30 -51.01
N VAL A 292 -20.69 2.09 -50.32
CA VAL A 292 -19.62 3.09 -50.15
C VAL A 292 -19.07 3.55 -51.52
N TYR A 293 -18.96 2.63 -52.48
CA TYR A 293 -18.60 2.96 -53.87
C TYR A 293 -19.66 3.75 -54.64
N ALA A 294 -20.94 3.69 -54.23
CA ALA A 294 -22.04 4.40 -54.86
C ALA A 294 -22.17 5.87 -54.40
N LEU A 295 -21.57 6.24 -53.27
CA LEU A 295 -21.47 7.60 -52.75
C LEU A 295 -20.86 8.56 -53.79
N THR A 296 -21.22 9.84 -53.73
CA THR A 296 -20.78 10.88 -54.67
C THR A 296 -20.10 12.05 -53.99
N VAL A 297 -18.98 12.51 -54.55
CA VAL A 297 -18.27 13.74 -54.18
C VAL A 297 -18.53 14.81 -55.24
N TRP A 298 -18.62 16.07 -54.82
CA TRP A 298 -18.78 17.18 -55.76
C TRP A 298 -17.47 17.51 -56.49
N SER A 299 -17.55 17.86 -57.77
CA SER A 299 -16.40 18.25 -58.60
C SER A 299 -16.66 19.59 -59.29
N PRO A 300 -15.72 20.56 -59.24
CA PRO A 300 -15.79 21.80 -60.02
C PRO A 300 -15.84 21.56 -61.54
N LYS A 301 -15.35 20.42 -62.03
CA LYS A 301 -15.27 20.08 -63.47
C LYS A 301 -16.39 19.14 -63.93
N ALA A 302 -16.79 18.21 -63.08
CA ALA A 302 -17.66 17.08 -63.44
C ALA A 302 -18.96 16.98 -62.60
N GLN A 303 -19.27 18.02 -61.81
CA GLN A 303 -20.45 18.13 -60.93
C GLN A 303 -20.54 17.07 -59.82
N LEU A 304 -20.90 15.83 -60.13
CA LEU A 304 -21.07 14.73 -59.16
C LEU A 304 -20.34 13.47 -59.65
N VAL A 305 -19.26 13.13 -58.95
CA VAL A 305 -18.39 11.99 -59.29
C VAL A 305 -18.58 10.90 -58.25
N LYS A 306 -18.78 9.65 -58.70
CA LYS A 306 -18.88 8.50 -57.79
C LYS A 306 -17.52 8.16 -57.18
N ILE A 307 -17.51 7.87 -55.88
CA ILE A 307 -16.28 7.55 -55.13
C ILE A 307 -15.52 6.34 -55.70
N PHE A 308 -16.22 5.38 -56.33
CA PHE A 308 -15.60 4.26 -57.06
C PHE A 308 -14.51 4.66 -58.08
N SER A 309 -14.63 5.81 -58.76
CA SER A 309 -13.60 6.24 -59.74
C SER A 309 -12.41 6.95 -59.10
N LEU A 310 -12.43 7.15 -57.77
CA LEU A 310 -11.48 7.98 -57.02
C LEU A 310 -10.73 7.21 -55.91
N LEU A 311 -11.17 6.00 -55.55
CA LEU A 311 -10.48 5.15 -54.57
C LEU A 311 -10.69 3.67 -54.82
N THR A 312 -9.77 2.85 -54.31
CA THR A 312 -9.96 1.41 -54.09
C THR A 312 -10.18 1.13 -52.61
N LEU A 313 -11.00 0.13 -52.30
CA LEU A 313 -11.17 -0.41 -50.95
C LEU A 313 -10.38 -1.72 -50.82
N ASP A 314 -9.27 -1.69 -50.09
CA ASP A 314 -8.48 -2.88 -49.77
C ASP A 314 -8.99 -3.51 -48.46
N GLU A 315 -9.31 -4.81 -48.46
CA GLU A 315 -9.52 -5.56 -47.22
C GLU A 315 -8.17 -5.81 -46.52
N ALA A 316 -7.94 -5.08 -45.43
CA ALA A 316 -6.74 -5.18 -44.61
C ALA A 316 -7.04 -5.72 -43.21
N ARG A 317 -5.99 -5.91 -42.40
CA ARG A 317 -6.09 -6.33 -41.00
C ARG A 317 -5.17 -5.47 -40.15
N GLY A 318 -5.74 -4.44 -39.54
CA GLY A 318 -5.01 -3.48 -38.73
C GLY A 318 -4.81 -3.94 -37.27
N PRO A 319 -3.82 -3.36 -36.56
CA PRO A 319 -3.80 -3.39 -35.10
C PRO A 319 -4.89 -2.46 -34.57
N ALA A 320 -5.90 -3.01 -33.89
CA ALA A 320 -7.05 -2.23 -33.39
C ALA A 320 -6.66 -1.06 -32.48
N GLN A 321 -5.55 -1.20 -31.76
CA GLN A 321 -4.96 -0.17 -30.90
C GLN A 321 -3.44 -0.35 -30.88
N ILE A 322 -2.67 0.75 -30.84
CA ILE A 322 -1.21 0.70 -30.70
C ILE A 322 -0.81 1.37 -29.39
N GLU A 323 -0.78 0.58 -28.32
CA GLU A 323 -0.32 1.04 -27.01
C GLU A 323 1.14 1.50 -27.05
N ARG A 324 1.43 2.54 -26.24
CA ARG A 324 2.77 3.10 -26.09
C ARG A 324 3.04 3.45 -24.64
N GLN A 325 4.27 3.23 -24.19
CA GLN A 325 4.76 3.64 -22.88
C GLN A 325 6.15 4.25 -23.06
N ASN A 326 6.42 5.39 -22.41
CA ASN A 326 7.69 6.12 -22.55
C ASN A 326 8.09 6.38 -24.03
N ARG A 327 7.10 6.71 -24.87
CA ARG A 327 7.18 6.88 -26.34
C ARG A 327 7.57 5.63 -27.17
N GLN A 328 7.83 4.49 -26.56
CA GLN A 328 8.05 3.20 -27.24
C GLN A 328 6.71 2.46 -27.44
N ARG A 329 6.59 1.63 -28.47
CA ARG A 329 5.43 0.73 -28.65
C ARG A 329 5.50 -0.37 -27.59
N LYS A 330 4.36 -0.80 -27.05
CA LYS A 330 4.29 -1.92 -26.11
C LYS A 330 3.21 -2.93 -26.51
N VAL A 331 3.40 -4.16 -26.04
CA VAL A 331 2.33 -5.18 -25.92
C VAL A 331 2.23 -5.53 -24.45
N GLY A 332 1.08 -5.27 -23.85
CA GLY A 332 0.76 -5.72 -22.50
C GLY A 332 0.39 -7.20 -22.52
N ILE A 333 0.97 -7.98 -21.62
CA ILE A 333 0.65 -9.40 -21.41
C ILE A 333 0.11 -9.55 -19.98
N PHE A 334 -1.05 -10.21 -19.88
CA PHE A 334 -1.80 -10.40 -18.66
C PHE A 334 -1.88 -11.89 -18.31
N ALA A 335 -1.87 -12.21 -17.02
CA ALA A 335 -2.23 -13.54 -16.54
C ALA A 335 -2.77 -13.46 -15.10
N ASN A 336 -3.63 -14.41 -14.75
CA ASN A 336 -3.98 -14.73 -13.37
C ASN A 336 -3.16 -15.94 -12.91
N LEU A 337 -3.00 -16.13 -11.60
CA LEU A 337 -2.15 -17.18 -11.05
C LEU A 337 -3.00 -18.32 -10.47
N ASN A 338 -2.50 -19.54 -10.62
CA ASN A 338 -3.12 -20.73 -10.05
C ASN A 338 -2.16 -21.37 -9.03
N GLY A 339 -2.36 -21.07 -7.75
CA GLY A 339 -1.59 -21.64 -6.64
C GLY A 339 -0.14 -21.16 -6.50
N ILE A 340 0.34 -20.23 -7.33
CA ILE A 340 1.71 -19.67 -7.24
C ILE A 340 1.73 -18.22 -6.77
N PRO A 341 2.67 -17.80 -5.89
CA PRO A 341 2.80 -16.41 -5.47
C PRO A 341 3.31 -15.48 -6.58
N LEU A 342 2.89 -14.21 -6.54
CA LEU A 342 3.25 -13.16 -7.52
C LEU A 342 4.77 -13.02 -7.71
N GLY A 343 5.56 -13.03 -6.62
CA GLY A 343 7.02 -12.95 -6.72
C GLY A 343 7.66 -14.15 -7.44
N THR A 344 7.07 -15.35 -7.29
CA THR A 344 7.49 -16.56 -8.00
C THR A 344 7.12 -16.48 -9.48
N ALA A 345 5.92 -15.99 -9.80
CA ALA A 345 5.47 -15.77 -11.16
C ALA A 345 6.36 -14.77 -11.92
N VAL A 346 6.72 -13.64 -11.28
CA VAL A 346 7.67 -12.65 -11.83
C VAL A 346 9.03 -13.29 -12.12
N GLN A 347 9.56 -14.12 -11.22
CA GLN A 347 10.83 -14.84 -11.45
C GLN A 347 10.75 -15.85 -12.62
N ARG A 348 9.62 -16.56 -12.79
CA ARG A 348 9.40 -17.45 -13.94
C ARG A 348 9.37 -16.67 -15.26
N ILE A 349 8.65 -15.54 -15.31
CA ILE A 349 8.59 -14.68 -16.51
C ILE A 349 9.97 -14.09 -16.85
N GLN A 350 10.75 -13.65 -15.84
CA GLN A 350 12.13 -13.21 -16.06
C GLN A 350 13.01 -14.33 -16.64
N LYS A 351 12.85 -15.58 -16.18
CA LYS A 351 13.57 -16.74 -16.73
C LYS A 351 13.16 -17.04 -18.18
N ILE A 352 11.86 -17.03 -18.49
CA ILE A 352 11.35 -17.20 -19.86
C ILE A 352 11.89 -16.13 -20.81
N ALA A 353 11.86 -14.85 -20.39
CA ALA A 353 12.39 -13.73 -21.17
C ALA A 353 13.91 -13.80 -21.39
N ALA A 354 14.66 -14.33 -20.42
CA ALA A 354 16.11 -14.56 -20.53
C ALA A 354 16.44 -15.74 -21.47
N GLU A 355 15.67 -16.83 -21.41
CA GLU A 355 15.82 -17.99 -22.31
C GLU A 355 15.56 -17.63 -23.78
N LEU A 356 14.60 -16.72 -24.03
CA LEU A 356 14.29 -16.20 -25.36
C LEU A 356 15.37 -15.30 -25.98
N LYS A 357 16.38 -14.87 -25.21
CA LYS A 357 17.50 -14.02 -25.68
C LYS A 357 17.03 -12.80 -26.50
N LEU A 358 16.05 -12.07 -25.97
CA LEU A 358 15.49 -10.88 -26.62
C LEU A 358 16.59 -9.90 -27.06
N PRO A 359 16.55 -9.35 -28.29
CA PRO A 359 17.55 -8.37 -28.74
C PRO A 359 17.50 -7.10 -27.88
N VAL A 360 18.63 -6.41 -27.70
CA VAL A 360 18.78 -5.24 -26.79
C VAL A 360 17.75 -4.10 -27.02
N ALA A 361 17.17 -4.01 -28.22
CA ALA A 361 16.10 -3.07 -28.54
C ALA A 361 14.70 -3.44 -27.98
N TYR A 362 14.56 -4.63 -27.37
CA TYR A 362 13.33 -5.14 -26.77
C TYR A 362 13.54 -5.37 -25.27
N ARG A 363 12.58 -4.95 -24.45
CA ARG A 363 12.64 -5.14 -22.99
C ARG A 363 11.30 -5.59 -22.42
N VAL A 364 11.35 -6.46 -21.42
CA VAL A 364 10.22 -6.77 -20.55
C VAL A 364 10.27 -5.84 -19.35
N THR A 365 9.19 -5.09 -19.13
CA THR A 365 9.01 -4.20 -17.98
C THR A 365 7.74 -4.57 -17.24
N PHE A 366 7.86 -4.97 -15.97
CA PHE A 366 6.71 -5.31 -15.15
C PHE A 366 5.85 -4.08 -14.83
N SER A 367 4.54 -4.27 -14.85
CA SER A 367 3.51 -3.25 -14.63
C SER A 367 2.50 -3.76 -13.57
N GLY A 368 1.42 -3.02 -13.33
CA GLY A 368 0.39 -3.38 -12.37
C GLY A 368 0.92 -3.79 -10.98
N ARG A 369 0.29 -4.81 -10.37
CA ARG A 369 0.63 -5.34 -9.03
C ARG A 369 2.11 -5.75 -8.89
N ALA A 370 2.72 -6.28 -9.95
CA ALA A 370 4.12 -6.72 -9.93
C ALA A 370 5.10 -5.55 -9.74
N LYS A 371 4.84 -4.42 -10.39
CA LYS A 371 5.63 -3.19 -10.21
C LYS A 371 5.47 -2.64 -8.80
N VAL A 372 4.23 -2.47 -8.33
CA VAL A 372 3.96 -1.86 -7.01
C VAL A 372 4.54 -2.73 -5.87
N LEU A 373 4.56 -4.07 -6.03
CA LEU A 373 5.26 -4.96 -5.10
C LEU A 373 6.77 -4.66 -5.01
N ALA A 374 7.46 -4.43 -6.14
CA ALA A 374 8.88 -4.09 -6.14
C ALA A 374 9.15 -2.73 -5.47
N GLU A 375 8.40 -1.69 -5.84
CA GLU A 375 8.47 -0.35 -5.23
C GLU A 375 8.17 -0.39 -3.72
N THR A 376 7.26 -1.28 -3.29
CA THR A 376 6.93 -1.49 -1.88
C THR A 376 8.04 -2.21 -1.11
N VAL A 377 8.73 -3.16 -1.72
CA VAL A 377 9.87 -3.87 -1.08
C VAL A 377 11.06 -2.93 -0.85
N GLU A 378 11.37 -2.06 -1.82
CA GLU A 378 12.40 -1.02 -1.67
C GLU A 378 12.03 0.01 -0.58
N SER A 379 10.78 0.47 -0.61
CA SER A 379 10.22 1.36 0.42
C SER A 379 10.23 0.73 1.81
N PHE A 380 9.91 -0.57 1.91
CA PHE A 380 9.95 -1.34 3.16
C PHE A 380 11.38 -1.47 3.70
N PHE A 381 12.37 -1.76 2.86
CA PHE A 381 13.77 -1.85 3.29
C PHE A 381 14.28 -0.52 3.86
N THR A 382 13.93 0.59 3.20
CA THR A 382 14.22 1.95 3.66
C THR A 382 13.52 2.26 5.00
N ALA A 383 12.23 1.95 5.11
CA ALA A 383 11.46 2.13 6.34
C ALA A 383 11.95 1.25 7.50
N PHE A 384 12.44 0.04 7.21
CA PHE A 384 13.02 -0.88 8.19
C PHE A 384 14.31 -0.32 8.80
N ILE A 385 15.24 0.20 7.98
CA ILE A 385 16.46 0.85 8.46
C ILE A 385 16.12 2.08 9.31
N LEU A 386 15.19 2.93 8.83
CA LEU A 386 14.78 4.14 9.55
C LEU A 386 14.09 3.80 10.89
N SER A 387 13.26 2.75 10.91
CA SER A 387 12.62 2.22 12.12
C SER A 387 13.67 1.77 13.14
N LEU A 388 14.70 1.01 12.73
CA LEU A 388 15.81 0.63 13.60
C LEU A 388 16.55 1.85 14.17
N ILE A 389 16.80 2.89 13.37
CA ILE A 389 17.49 4.12 13.80
C ILE A 389 16.67 4.88 14.86
N PHE A 390 15.37 5.14 14.62
CA PHE A 390 14.53 5.79 15.63
C PHE A 390 14.37 4.93 16.88
N MET A 391 14.22 3.61 16.71
CA MET A 391 14.07 2.68 17.82
C MET A 391 15.34 2.58 18.69
N TYR A 392 16.52 2.74 18.08
CA TYR A 392 17.82 2.92 18.75
C TYR A 392 17.87 4.24 19.52
N MET A 393 17.54 5.37 18.87
CA MET A 393 17.56 6.70 19.50
C MET A 393 16.69 6.76 20.76
N VAL A 394 15.46 6.22 20.69
CA VAL A 394 14.54 6.15 21.84
C VAL A 394 15.11 5.28 22.97
N LEU A 395 15.75 4.15 22.65
CA LEU A 395 16.42 3.31 23.66
C LEU A 395 17.65 3.98 24.27
N ALA A 396 18.45 4.68 23.47
CA ALA A 396 19.66 5.36 23.92
C ALA A 396 19.33 6.52 24.87
N ALA A 397 18.26 7.27 24.58
CA ALA A 397 17.70 8.27 25.47
C ALA A 397 17.11 7.64 26.75
N GLN A 398 16.38 6.53 26.63
CA GLN A 398 15.75 5.86 27.78
C GLN A 398 16.76 5.25 28.77
N PHE A 399 17.91 4.75 28.29
CA PHE A 399 18.93 4.10 29.12
C PHE A 399 20.18 4.95 29.38
N GLU A 400 20.20 6.21 28.91
CA GLU A 400 21.35 7.13 28.94
C GLU A 400 22.69 6.48 28.47
N SER A 401 22.59 5.53 27.54
CA SER A 401 23.67 4.61 27.18
C SER A 401 23.56 4.17 25.73
N PHE A 402 24.69 4.15 25.03
CA PHE A 402 24.79 3.69 23.64
C PHE A 402 24.94 2.17 23.51
N LEU A 403 25.31 1.45 24.58
CA LEU A 403 25.54 -0.01 24.52
C LEU A 403 24.28 -0.83 24.77
N HIS A 404 23.51 -0.51 25.82
CA HIS A 404 22.28 -1.24 26.16
C HIS A 404 21.21 -1.29 25.03
N PRO A 405 21.03 -0.23 24.21
CA PRO A 405 20.17 -0.31 23.03
C PRO A 405 20.59 -1.43 22.07
N ILE A 406 21.89 -1.56 21.80
CA ILE A 406 22.43 -2.57 20.86
C ILE A 406 22.17 -3.98 21.40
N THR A 407 22.36 -4.21 22.71
CA THR A 407 22.11 -5.53 23.31
C THR A 407 20.65 -5.96 23.22
N ILE A 408 19.70 -5.00 23.26
CA ILE A 408 18.27 -5.25 23.08
C ILE A 408 17.92 -5.41 21.59
N MET A 409 18.54 -4.61 20.71
CA MET A 409 18.27 -4.65 19.27
C MET A 409 18.74 -5.93 18.57
N LEU A 410 19.74 -6.61 19.11
CA LEU A 410 20.16 -7.94 18.66
C LEU A 410 19.05 -9.01 18.78
N ALA A 411 18.00 -8.77 19.57
CA ALA A 411 16.82 -9.63 19.60
C ALA A 411 15.93 -9.50 18.34
N LEU A 412 16.03 -8.42 17.55
CA LEU A 412 15.14 -8.19 16.42
C LEU A 412 15.40 -9.06 15.18
N PRO A 413 16.63 -9.20 14.66
CA PRO A 413 16.89 -10.06 13.50
C PRO A 413 16.47 -11.51 13.74
N LEU A 414 16.54 -11.96 14.99
CA LEU A 414 16.12 -13.29 15.45
C LEU A 414 14.61 -13.52 15.34
N SER A 415 13.78 -12.46 15.33
CA SER A 415 12.32 -12.59 15.22
C SER A 415 11.82 -12.77 13.79
N VAL A 416 12.57 -12.28 12.79
CA VAL A 416 12.25 -12.40 11.36
C VAL A 416 12.10 -13.86 10.89
N PRO A 417 13.05 -14.79 11.13
CA PRO A 417 12.91 -16.16 10.65
C PRO A 417 11.71 -16.88 11.28
N PHE A 418 11.36 -16.59 12.53
CA PHE A 418 10.18 -17.17 13.18
C PHE A 418 8.85 -16.63 12.63
N ALA A 419 8.79 -15.34 12.29
CA ALA A 419 7.66 -14.76 11.55
C ALA A 419 7.47 -15.45 10.19
N VAL A 420 8.56 -15.69 9.45
CA VAL A 420 8.54 -16.36 8.14
C VAL A 420 8.18 -17.86 8.29
N VAL A 421 8.70 -18.57 9.30
CA VAL A 421 8.29 -19.97 9.62
C VAL A 421 6.79 -20.05 9.94
N SER A 422 6.22 -19.07 10.63
CA SER A 422 4.77 -19.02 10.89
C SER A 422 3.96 -18.97 9.59
N LEU A 423 4.43 -18.20 8.60
CA LEU A 423 3.79 -18.10 7.28
C LEU A 423 3.90 -19.42 6.49
N ILE A 424 5.06 -20.10 6.49
CA ILE A 424 5.21 -21.44 5.90
C ILE A 424 4.20 -22.41 6.52
N LEU A 425 4.21 -22.55 7.84
CA LEU A 425 3.40 -23.54 8.55
C LEU A 425 1.89 -23.29 8.34
N LEU A 426 1.49 -22.03 8.26
CA LEU A 426 0.09 -21.61 8.07
C LEU A 426 -0.27 -21.32 6.60
N HIS A 427 0.60 -21.74 5.67
CA HIS A 427 0.45 -21.69 4.21
C HIS A 427 0.01 -20.32 3.64
N ASN A 428 0.49 -19.23 4.24
CA ASN A 428 0.28 -17.86 3.75
C ASN A 428 1.53 -17.37 3.00
N PRO A 429 1.40 -16.68 1.86
CA PRO A 429 2.51 -15.94 1.24
C PRO A 429 2.88 -14.70 2.08
N PHE A 430 4.06 -14.14 1.86
CA PHE A 430 4.51 -12.91 2.52
C PHE A 430 3.92 -11.68 1.82
N ASP A 431 3.16 -10.86 2.55
CA ASP A 431 2.37 -9.73 2.04
C ASP A 431 2.58 -8.43 2.86
N ILE A 432 1.94 -7.33 2.46
CA ILE A 432 2.04 -6.04 3.16
C ILE A 432 1.50 -6.11 4.61
N TYR A 433 0.47 -6.91 4.87
CA TYR A 433 -0.08 -7.06 6.22
C TYR A 433 0.85 -7.87 7.13
N SER A 434 1.62 -8.80 6.55
CA SER A 434 2.73 -9.53 7.17
C SER A 434 3.89 -8.60 7.50
N ILE A 435 4.20 -7.63 6.63
CA ILE A 435 5.18 -6.55 6.90
C ILE A 435 4.73 -5.71 8.11
N PHE A 436 3.47 -5.29 8.18
CA PHE A 436 2.96 -4.57 9.36
C PHE A 436 2.95 -5.45 10.62
N GLY A 437 2.64 -6.74 10.50
CA GLY A 437 2.76 -7.72 11.57
C GLY A 437 4.21 -7.85 12.08
N LEU A 438 5.19 -7.83 11.18
CA LEU A 438 6.61 -7.89 11.51
C LEU A 438 7.09 -6.61 12.23
N PHE A 439 6.66 -5.42 11.79
CA PHE A 439 6.91 -4.17 12.51
C PHE A 439 6.30 -4.18 13.93
N MET A 440 5.07 -4.68 14.08
CA MET A 440 4.44 -4.83 15.39
C MET A 440 5.20 -5.84 16.28
N LEU A 441 5.63 -6.97 15.69
CA LEU A 441 6.43 -7.99 16.37
C LEU A 441 7.74 -7.41 16.92
N PHE A 442 8.45 -6.55 16.17
CA PHE A 442 9.67 -5.90 16.67
C PHE A 442 9.43 -5.08 17.94
N GLY A 443 8.33 -4.31 18.00
CA GLY A 443 7.95 -3.57 19.21
C GLY A 443 7.62 -4.48 20.40
N ILE A 444 6.95 -5.60 20.15
CA ILE A 444 6.59 -6.60 21.16
C ILE A 444 7.85 -7.33 21.68
N VAL A 445 8.75 -7.77 20.81
CA VAL A 445 10.00 -8.46 21.17
C VAL A 445 10.94 -7.53 21.95
N LYS A 446 11.13 -6.28 21.48
CA LYS A 446 11.92 -5.25 22.18
C LYS A 446 11.47 -5.06 23.64
N LYS A 447 10.16 -5.10 23.92
CA LYS A 447 9.62 -4.94 25.29
C LYS A 447 10.15 -5.97 26.27
N ASN A 448 10.33 -7.22 25.84
CA ASN A 448 10.88 -8.28 26.70
C ASN A 448 12.34 -7.96 27.06
N GLY A 449 13.16 -7.62 26.06
CA GLY A 449 14.57 -7.26 26.26
C GLY A 449 14.78 -6.01 27.12
N ILE A 450 13.93 -4.98 26.96
CA ILE A 450 13.91 -3.81 27.86
C ILE A 450 13.77 -4.26 29.31
N LEU A 451 12.73 -5.04 29.62
CA LEU A 451 12.42 -5.43 31.00
C LEU A 451 13.51 -6.28 31.67
N GLN A 452 14.23 -7.10 30.89
CA GLN A 452 15.39 -7.85 31.37
C GLN A 452 16.58 -6.93 31.67
N VAL A 453 16.97 -6.07 30.72
CA VAL A 453 18.16 -5.20 30.83
C VAL A 453 17.97 -4.11 31.89
N ASP A 454 16.80 -3.47 31.93
CA ASP A 454 16.37 -2.50 32.94
C ASP A 454 16.54 -3.01 34.37
N TYR A 455 16.00 -4.21 34.64
CA TYR A 455 16.05 -4.75 36.00
C TYR A 455 17.43 -5.35 36.34
N THR A 456 18.16 -5.86 35.35
CA THR A 456 19.58 -6.21 35.51
C THR A 456 20.41 -4.99 35.90
N ASN A 457 20.22 -3.85 35.21
CA ASN A 457 20.87 -2.58 35.54
C ASN A 457 20.47 -2.07 36.93
N THR A 458 19.22 -2.25 37.33
CA THR A 458 18.74 -1.90 38.69
C THR A 458 19.46 -2.70 39.78
N LEU A 459 19.56 -4.03 39.62
CA LEU A 459 20.28 -4.89 40.58
C LEU A 459 21.81 -4.64 40.56
N ARG A 460 22.38 -4.32 39.39
CA ARG A 460 23.78 -3.88 39.25
C ARG A 460 24.05 -2.56 39.99
N ALA A 461 23.12 -1.60 39.95
CA ALA A 461 23.21 -0.35 40.70
C ALA A 461 23.10 -0.55 42.22
N GLN A 462 22.42 -1.62 42.66
CA GLN A 462 22.39 -2.08 44.06
C GLN A 462 23.64 -2.88 44.47
N GLY A 463 24.67 -2.95 43.61
CA GLY A 463 25.96 -3.58 43.91
C GLY A 463 26.04 -5.08 43.62
N MET A 464 24.94 -5.74 43.23
CA MET A 464 24.90 -7.19 42.97
C MET A 464 25.84 -7.59 41.82
N GLU A 465 26.54 -8.72 41.96
CA GLU A 465 27.44 -9.24 40.91
C GLU A 465 26.69 -9.47 39.58
N ARG A 466 27.37 -9.36 38.43
CA ARG A 466 26.70 -9.36 37.11
C ARG A 466 25.91 -10.64 36.85
N ASP A 467 26.52 -11.81 37.00
CA ASP A 467 25.88 -13.04 36.56
C ASP A 467 24.73 -13.43 37.53
N ALA A 468 24.85 -13.06 38.82
CA ALA A 468 23.76 -13.12 39.79
C ALA A 468 22.61 -12.14 39.47
N ALA A 469 22.93 -10.87 39.18
CA ALA A 469 21.96 -9.83 38.82
C ALA A 469 21.19 -10.19 37.53
N ILE A 470 21.87 -10.80 36.55
CA ILE A 470 21.23 -11.34 35.34
C ILE A 470 20.24 -12.46 35.72
N LEU A 471 20.66 -13.43 36.55
CA LEU A 471 19.81 -14.57 36.91
C LEU A 471 18.55 -14.13 37.68
N GLU A 472 18.71 -13.31 38.72
CA GLU A 472 17.58 -12.81 39.53
C GLU A 472 16.65 -11.91 38.69
N ALA A 473 17.20 -11.02 37.86
CA ALA A 473 16.38 -10.17 37.00
C ALA A 473 15.52 -10.99 36.03
N ASN A 474 16.07 -12.08 35.50
CA ASN A 474 15.38 -12.95 34.57
C ASN A 474 14.29 -13.80 35.24
N HIS A 475 14.54 -14.37 36.42
CA HIS A 475 13.52 -15.08 37.19
C HIS A 475 12.36 -14.16 37.57
N ALA A 476 12.63 -12.94 38.02
CA ALA A 476 11.60 -11.96 38.38
C ALA A 476 10.75 -11.51 37.17
N ARG A 477 11.35 -11.40 35.97
CA ARG A 477 10.67 -10.94 34.75
C ARG A 477 9.98 -12.05 33.94
N LEU A 478 10.35 -13.33 34.12
CA LEU A 478 9.79 -14.48 33.39
C LEU A 478 8.25 -14.50 33.43
N ARG A 479 7.65 -14.32 34.61
CA ARG A 479 6.20 -14.32 34.80
C ARG A 479 5.48 -13.17 34.08
N PRO A 480 5.85 -11.88 34.27
CA PRO A 480 5.31 -10.79 33.47
C PRO A 480 5.44 -11.01 31.95
N ILE A 481 6.59 -11.53 31.49
CA ILE A 481 6.82 -11.80 30.06
C ILE A 481 5.83 -12.87 29.56
N LEU A 482 5.78 -14.05 30.19
CA LEU A 482 4.84 -15.13 29.85
C LEU A 482 3.38 -14.69 29.92
N MET A 483 3.00 -13.89 30.92
CA MET A 483 1.64 -13.34 31.01
C MET A 483 1.30 -12.48 29.78
N THR A 484 2.21 -11.61 29.36
CA THR A 484 1.96 -10.74 28.20
C THR A 484 2.01 -11.50 26.87
N THR A 485 2.83 -12.54 26.72
CA THR A 485 2.87 -13.34 25.49
C THR A 485 1.61 -14.19 25.34
N VAL A 486 1.19 -14.89 26.40
CA VAL A 486 -0.05 -15.70 26.39
C VAL A 486 -1.28 -14.82 26.17
N MET A 487 -1.39 -13.67 26.84
CA MET A 487 -2.49 -12.72 26.63
C MET A 487 -2.56 -12.22 25.17
N LEU A 488 -1.41 -11.91 24.57
CA LEU A 488 -1.35 -11.41 23.19
C LEU A 488 -1.69 -12.51 22.18
N VAL A 489 -1.15 -13.72 22.36
CA VAL A 489 -1.45 -14.88 21.50
C VAL A 489 -2.94 -15.24 21.55
N LEU A 490 -3.53 -15.34 22.74
CA LEU A 490 -4.96 -15.63 22.90
C LEU A 490 -5.85 -14.48 22.39
N GLY A 491 -5.41 -13.23 22.53
CA GLY A 491 -6.14 -12.06 22.00
C GLY A 491 -6.11 -11.97 20.47
N MET A 492 -5.05 -12.43 19.82
CA MET A 492 -4.92 -12.43 18.35
C MET A 492 -5.44 -13.72 17.70
N LEU A 493 -5.59 -14.82 18.44
CA LEU A 493 -6.06 -16.10 17.93
C LEU A 493 -7.41 -16.01 17.18
N PRO A 494 -8.45 -15.27 17.66
CA PRO A 494 -9.68 -15.05 16.90
C PRO A 494 -9.49 -14.27 15.61
N MET A 495 -8.47 -13.40 15.52
CA MET A 495 -8.15 -12.65 14.30
C MET A 495 -7.40 -13.51 13.28
N ALA A 496 -6.59 -14.47 13.74
CA ALA A 496 -5.86 -15.41 12.88
C ALA A 496 -6.73 -16.56 12.33
N LEU A 497 -7.85 -16.87 13.02
CA LEU A 497 -8.82 -17.92 12.65
C LEU A 497 -10.15 -17.37 12.12
N GLY A 498 -10.33 -16.04 12.08
CA GLY A 498 -11.59 -15.42 11.70
C GLY A 498 -11.97 -15.67 10.23
N ARG A 499 -13.27 -15.83 9.98
CA ARG A 499 -13.88 -15.88 8.64
C ARG A 499 -14.82 -14.69 8.46
N GLY A 500 -14.92 -14.16 7.24
CA GLY A 500 -15.69 -12.96 6.91
C GLY A 500 -14.93 -12.02 5.97
N PRO A 501 -15.56 -10.97 5.41
CA PRO A 501 -14.89 -10.01 4.54
C PRO A 501 -13.77 -9.25 5.29
N GLY A 502 -12.63 -9.06 4.65
CA GLY A 502 -11.41 -8.51 5.25
C GLY A 502 -10.67 -9.49 6.17
N ALA A 503 -11.01 -10.79 6.16
CA ALA A 503 -10.39 -11.77 7.04
C ALA A 503 -8.94 -12.08 6.64
N ALA A 504 -8.64 -12.30 5.35
CA ALA A 504 -7.31 -12.72 4.92
C ALA A 504 -6.23 -11.71 5.34
N SER A 505 -6.46 -10.42 5.12
CA SER A 505 -5.55 -9.33 5.52
C SER A 505 -5.29 -9.26 7.03
N ARG A 506 -6.35 -9.36 7.85
CA ARG A 506 -6.23 -9.34 9.33
C ARG A 506 -5.57 -10.62 9.85
N ALA A 507 -5.89 -11.76 9.25
CA ALA A 507 -5.31 -13.05 9.59
C ALA A 507 -3.82 -13.10 9.25
N SER A 508 -3.38 -12.60 8.08
CA SER A 508 -1.96 -12.57 7.69
C SER A 508 -1.11 -11.83 8.74
N MET A 509 -1.54 -10.63 9.14
CA MET A 509 -0.90 -9.86 10.21
C MET A 509 -0.88 -10.63 11.56
N ALA A 510 -2.01 -11.20 11.97
CA ALA A 510 -2.13 -11.92 13.24
C ALA A 510 -1.29 -13.22 13.27
N LYS A 511 -1.28 -13.99 12.17
CA LYS A 511 -0.48 -15.22 12.01
C LYS A 511 1.02 -14.93 12.18
N VAL A 512 1.53 -13.86 11.57
CA VAL A 512 2.92 -13.41 11.72
C VAL A 512 3.25 -13.11 13.18
N ILE A 513 2.42 -12.32 13.87
CA ILE A 513 2.70 -11.91 15.24
C ILE A 513 2.60 -13.11 16.20
N ILE A 514 1.61 -14.01 16.03
CA ILE A 514 1.44 -15.18 16.90
C ILE A 514 2.65 -16.11 16.80
N GLY A 515 2.99 -16.62 15.61
CA GLY A 515 4.09 -17.58 15.45
C GLY A 515 5.46 -16.93 15.68
N GLY A 516 5.63 -15.68 15.24
CA GLY A 516 6.81 -14.89 15.53
C GLY A 516 7.03 -14.74 17.04
N GLN A 517 6.00 -14.37 17.80
CA GLN A 517 6.13 -14.18 19.25
C GLN A 517 6.25 -15.50 20.02
N THR A 518 5.54 -16.58 19.65
CA THR A 518 5.62 -17.86 20.37
C THR A 518 6.97 -18.54 20.19
N LEU A 519 7.47 -18.63 18.95
CA LEU A 519 8.72 -19.32 18.63
C LEU A 519 9.96 -18.50 19.06
N CYS A 520 9.93 -17.17 18.87
CA CYS A 520 11.06 -16.30 19.22
C CYS A 520 11.21 -16.06 20.74
N LEU A 521 10.16 -16.31 21.53
CA LEU A 521 10.15 -16.04 22.97
C LEU A 521 11.30 -16.72 23.72
N LEU A 522 11.47 -18.03 23.53
CA LEU A 522 12.51 -18.80 24.23
C LEU A 522 13.92 -18.34 23.83
N LEU A 523 14.14 -18.09 22.53
CA LEU A 523 15.44 -17.66 22.04
C LEU A 523 15.80 -16.26 22.54
N THR A 524 14.86 -15.30 22.53
CA THR A 524 15.11 -13.93 22.99
C THR A 524 15.28 -13.81 24.50
N LEU A 525 14.56 -14.64 25.27
CA LEU A 525 14.78 -14.80 26.72
C LEU A 525 16.22 -15.27 27.03
N LEU A 526 16.85 -16.09 26.18
CA LEU A 526 18.21 -16.62 26.38
C LEU A 526 19.31 -15.77 25.74
N VAL A 527 19.08 -15.19 24.56
CA VAL A 527 20.09 -14.40 23.84
C VAL A 527 20.28 -13.02 24.47
N THR A 528 19.23 -12.32 24.89
CA THR A 528 19.37 -10.95 25.44
C THR A 528 20.27 -10.90 26.69
N PRO A 529 20.15 -11.82 27.67
CA PRO A 529 21.09 -11.92 28.79
C PRO A 529 22.54 -12.21 28.39
N VAL A 530 22.75 -13.13 27.43
CA VAL A 530 24.09 -13.48 26.94
C VAL A 530 24.72 -12.31 26.20
N ALA A 531 23.97 -11.62 25.33
CA ALA A 531 24.40 -10.39 24.67
C ALA A 531 24.79 -9.32 25.70
N TYR A 532 23.94 -9.04 26.68
CA TYR A 532 24.26 -8.10 27.77
C TYR A 532 25.58 -8.45 28.46
N SER A 533 25.81 -9.73 28.81
CA SER A 533 27.06 -10.17 29.45
C SER A 533 28.29 -9.93 28.57
N LEU A 534 28.18 -10.18 27.26
CA LEU A 534 29.25 -10.02 26.28
C LEU A 534 29.62 -8.55 26.06
N PHE A 535 28.63 -7.67 25.96
CA PHE A 535 28.86 -6.22 25.79
C PHE A 535 29.36 -5.54 27.06
N ASP A 536 28.99 -6.01 28.26
CA ASP A 536 29.59 -5.54 29.52
C ASP A 536 31.07 -5.98 29.64
N ASP A 537 31.41 -7.22 29.29
CA ASP A 537 32.81 -7.66 29.22
C ASP A 537 33.61 -6.82 28.19
N LEU A 538 33.05 -6.55 27.01
CA LEU A 538 33.66 -5.65 26.01
C LEU A 538 33.85 -4.22 26.55
N GLY A 539 32.87 -3.69 27.27
CA GLY A 539 32.93 -2.38 27.92
C GLY A 539 34.07 -2.31 28.94
N ARG A 540 34.21 -3.33 29.80
CA ARG A 540 35.32 -3.44 30.75
C ARG A 540 36.68 -3.51 30.05
N TYR A 541 36.84 -4.37 29.05
CA TYR A 541 38.10 -4.48 28.29
C TYR A 541 38.49 -3.18 27.57
N ALA A 542 37.51 -2.46 27.00
CA ALA A 542 37.75 -1.17 26.36
C ALA A 542 38.12 -0.06 27.37
N LEU A 543 37.43 0.00 28.52
CA LEU A 543 37.71 0.96 29.59
C LEU A 543 39.10 0.69 30.23
N VAL A 544 39.40 -0.56 30.54
CA VAL A 544 40.69 -0.99 31.09
C VAL A 544 41.82 -0.71 30.10
N ARG A 545 41.66 -0.93 28.79
CA ARG A 545 42.66 -0.52 27.78
C ARG A 545 42.86 1.00 27.72
N ARG A 546 41.81 1.81 27.87
CA ARG A 546 41.92 3.29 27.90
C ARG A 546 42.60 3.79 29.17
N LEU A 547 42.31 3.19 30.32
CA LEU A 547 42.96 3.51 31.61
C LEU A 547 44.43 3.05 31.63
N ALA A 548 44.74 1.85 31.12
CA ALA A 548 46.11 1.35 31.00
C ALA A 548 46.98 2.25 30.12
N ARG A 549 46.47 2.73 28.98
CA ARG A 549 47.19 3.70 28.13
C ARG A 549 47.51 5.00 28.87
N ARG A 550 46.53 5.61 29.56
CA ARG A 550 46.77 6.82 30.38
C ARG A 550 47.70 6.56 31.57
N GLY A 551 47.69 5.35 32.15
CA GLY A 551 48.62 4.94 33.21
C GLY A 551 50.08 4.83 32.73
N CYS A 552 50.32 4.32 31.53
CA CYS A 552 51.66 4.33 30.90
C CYS A 552 52.14 5.76 30.61
N GLU A 553 51.26 6.62 30.10
CA GLU A 553 51.57 8.00 29.74
C GLU A 553 51.87 8.88 30.97
N ALA A 554 51.20 8.63 32.10
CA ALA A 554 51.54 9.25 33.39
C ALA A 554 52.90 8.78 33.94
N ARG A 555 53.25 7.48 33.76
CA ARG A 555 54.54 6.95 34.24
C ARG A 555 55.74 7.48 33.44
N SER A 556 55.64 7.66 32.13
CA SER A 556 56.76 8.18 31.32
C SER A 556 57.14 9.62 31.68
N ILE A 557 56.17 10.46 32.07
CA ILE A 557 56.42 11.84 32.52
C ILE A 557 57.09 11.86 33.90
N HIS A 558 56.64 11.01 34.84
CA HIS A 558 57.22 10.94 36.18
C HIS A 558 58.66 10.39 36.14
N ASP A 559 58.91 9.38 35.32
CA ASP A 559 60.23 8.74 35.22
C ASP A 559 61.25 9.60 34.44
N ARG A 560 60.83 10.43 33.47
CA ARG A 560 61.71 11.46 32.87
C ARG A 560 62.21 12.47 33.91
N ARG A 561 61.31 13.06 34.70
CA ARG A 561 61.69 14.02 35.76
C ARG A 561 62.61 13.41 36.81
N ARG A 562 62.47 12.11 37.10
CA ARG A 562 63.34 11.40 38.04
C ARG A 562 64.74 11.11 37.48
N ARG A 563 64.88 10.93 36.16
CA ARG A 563 66.18 10.76 35.48
C ARG A 563 66.93 12.08 35.28
N GLU A 564 66.21 13.17 34.99
CA GLU A 564 66.79 14.51 34.89
C GLU A 564 67.34 15.00 36.25
N ALA A 565 66.62 14.75 37.35
CA ALA A 565 67.01 15.16 38.70
C ALA A 565 68.19 14.38 39.32
N LEU A 566 68.68 13.32 38.68
CA LEU A 566 69.80 12.49 39.16
C LEU A 566 70.98 12.42 38.17
N GLY A 567 70.90 13.09 37.01
CA GLY A 567 71.86 12.92 35.91
C GLY A 567 72.92 14.02 35.76
N VAL A 568 72.77 15.19 36.38
CA VAL A 568 73.65 16.36 36.15
C VAL A 568 74.11 16.97 37.47
N SER A 569 75.20 16.44 38.03
CA SER A 569 75.93 17.07 39.13
C SER A 569 77.44 16.88 38.97
N PHE A 570 78.01 17.36 37.86
CA PHE A 570 79.44 17.67 37.81
C PHE A 570 79.78 18.75 36.76
N ARG A 571 80.78 19.55 37.10
CA ARG A 571 81.50 20.60 36.32
C ARG A 571 80.90 22.02 36.23
N TYR A 572 81.81 22.96 36.49
CA TYR A 572 81.79 24.41 36.27
C TYR A 572 80.75 25.26 37.01
N ALA A 573 81.09 25.58 38.26
CA ALA A 573 80.94 26.94 38.76
C ALA A 573 81.98 27.87 38.08
N VAL A 574 81.61 29.14 37.86
CA VAL A 574 82.41 30.40 37.86
C VAL A 574 81.67 31.47 37.02
N GLY A 575 81.61 32.71 37.51
CA GLY A 575 81.42 33.91 36.68
C GLY A 575 80.12 34.71 36.85
N LEU A 576 80.23 35.86 37.54
CA LEU A 576 79.52 37.14 37.38
C LEU A 576 77.98 37.13 37.19
N ARG A 577 77.19 37.79 38.07
CA ARG A 577 76.92 39.25 38.07
C ARG A 577 76.56 39.85 36.69
N ALA A 578 75.31 40.31 36.48
CA ALA A 578 75.00 41.75 36.36
C ALA A 578 73.53 42.10 35.98
N LEU A 579 72.96 43.03 36.75
CA LEU A 579 72.09 44.18 36.39
C LEU A 579 71.00 44.13 35.28
N ARG A 580 69.84 44.72 35.67
CA ARG A 580 69.01 45.73 34.95
C ARG A 580 68.16 45.35 33.71
N SER A 581 66.88 45.12 34.00
CA SER A 581 65.77 46.10 33.77
C SER A 581 65.24 46.46 32.36
N ARG A 582 63.95 46.88 32.40
CA ARG A 582 63.28 47.89 31.55
C ARG A 582 62.77 47.49 30.14
N ARG A 583 61.43 47.43 30.08
CA ARG A 583 60.53 48.23 29.23
C ARG A 583 60.53 48.03 27.70
N LEU A 584 59.29 47.84 27.21
CA LEU A 584 58.72 48.36 25.94
C LEU A 584 59.31 47.77 24.64
N ALA A 585 58.64 47.82 23.48
CA ALA A 585 57.20 47.82 23.15
C ALA A 585 57.03 47.66 21.62
N LEU A 586 55.77 47.68 21.16
CA LEU A 586 55.33 48.15 19.83
C LEU A 586 55.65 47.31 18.56
N LEU A 587 54.57 47.05 17.81
CA LEU A 587 54.50 46.92 16.34
C LEU A 587 55.18 45.68 15.70
N ALA A 588 54.77 45.20 14.51
CA ALA A 588 53.47 45.25 13.83
C ALA A 588 53.46 44.24 12.66
N ARG A 589 52.26 43.85 12.19
CA ARG A 589 51.92 43.37 10.83
C ARG A 589 52.91 42.40 10.12
N ASN A 590 52.40 41.22 9.75
CA ASN A 590 51.91 41.08 8.37
C ASN A 590 50.96 39.88 8.16
N VAL A 591 50.30 39.94 7.01
CA VAL A 591 49.20 39.09 6.48
C VAL A 591 49.69 38.64 5.09
N PRO A 592 49.52 37.37 4.64
CA PRO A 592 48.21 36.95 4.13
C PRO A 592 47.78 35.49 4.32
N VAL A 593 46.47 35.30 4.20
CA VAL A 593 45.80 34.05 3.82
C VAL A 593 45.05 34.34 2.51
N GLN A 594 45.20 33.49 1.49
CA GLN A 594 44.50 33.63 0.20
C GLN A 594 43.03 33.13 0.28
N SER A 595 42.20 33.53 -0.70
CA SER A 595 40.75 33.64 -0.50
C SER A 595 39.89 33.51 -1.78
N PHE A 596 38.59 33.22 -1.57
CA PHE A 596 37.45 33.28 -2.53
C PHE A 596 37.44 32.29 -3.71
N PRO A 597 36.31 32.14 -4.45
CA PRO A 597 34.91 32.64 -4.26
C PRO A 597 33.92 31.50 -3.86
N SER A 598 32.72 31.63 -3.24
CA SER A 598 31.58 32.61 -3.19
C SER A 598 30.69 32.66 -4.44
N GLY A 599 29.34 32.69 -4.38
CA GLY A 599 28.32 32.74 -3.31
C GLY A 599 26.94 32.46 -3.97
N PRO A 600 25.83 33.19 -3.69
CA PRO A 600 25.31 33.87 -2.49
C PRO A 600 23.94 33.26 -2.04
N GLY A 601 23.18 33.71 -1.02
CA GLY A 601 23.37 34.72 0.03
C GLY A 601 22.06 35.06 0.78
N SER A 602 22.16 35.61 2.00
CA SER A 602 21.10 36.21 2.87
C SER A 602 19.84 35.37 3.22
N TRP A 603 19.16 35.57 4.36
CA TRP A 603 19.08 36.72 5.29
C TRP A 603 19.37 36.34 6.76
N ALA A 604 19.70 37.33 7.60
CA ALA A 604 19.90 37.14 9.03
C ALA A 604 19.66 38.43 9.87
N LEU A 605 19.00 38.27 11.01
CA LEU A 605 18.99 39.13 12.22
C LEU A 605 18.45 38.22 13.37
N ARG A 606 19.05 38.04 14.56
CA ARG A 606 19.73 38.92 15.54
C ARG A 606 18.80 39.98 16.13
N LEU A 607 18.72 40.25 17.44
CA LEU A 607 19.36 39.78 18.69
C LEU A 607 18.28 39.94 19.81
N ALA A 608 18.43 39.70 21.12
CA ALA A 608 19.55 39.35 22.03
C ALA A 608 18.99 38.40 23.14
N GLU A 609 19.73 37.46 23.74
CA GLU A 609 20.53 37.60 24.99
C GLU A 609 19.70 37.80 26.29
N HIS A 610 20.10 37.31 27.48
CA HIS A 610 21.43 36.91 27.97
C HIS A 610 21.32 35.94 29.18
N ARG A 611 22.32 35.03 29.37
CA ARG A 611 22.94 34.51 30.63
C ARG A 611 22.05 33.99 31.81
N CYS A 612 22.52 33.13 32.75
CA CYS A 612 23.60 32.12 32.84
C CYS A 612 23.47 31.40 34.23
N VAL A 613 24.47 30.60 34.61
CA VAL A 613 24.83 30.13 35.98
C VAL A 613 24.08 28.92 36.56
N ARG A 614 24.84 27.83 36.72
CA ARG A 614 24.60 26.71 37.66
C ARG A 614 24.81 27.21 39.10
N THR A 615 24.17 26.60 40.10
CA THR A 615 24.82 25.68 41.09
C THR A 615 23.91 25.29 42.27
N THR A 616 24.03 24.02 42.71
CA THR A 616 23.85 23.51 44.10
C THR A 616 22.53 23.70 44.85
N LEU A 617 22.27 23.06 46.01
CA LEU A 617 22.43 21.65 46.43
C LEU A 617 21.81 21.51 47.85
N TRP A 618 20.66 20.81 47.95
CA TRP A 618 20.10 20.07 49.12
C TRP A 618 20.09 20.64 50.57
N ARG A 619 19.10 20.16 51.36
CA ARG A 619 18.71 20.55 52.74
C ARG A 619 17.99 21.90 52.85
N GLY A 620 16.99 22.08 53.72
CA GLY A 620 16.24 21.11 54.54
C GLY A 620 15.89 21.65 55.94
N SER A 621 14.73 21.24 56.49
CA SER A 621 14.16 21.77 57.78
C SER A 621 13.69 23.24 57.66
N SER A 622 12.73 23.79 58.42
CA SER A 622 11.67 23.24 59.31
C SER A 622 10.77 24.40 59.77
N ALA A 623 9.49 24.11 60.09
CA ALA A 623 8.65 24.91 61.00
C ALA A 623 8.32 26.37 60.56
N ASP A 624 7.34 27.10 61.10
CA ASP A 624 6.14 26.73 61.89
C ASP A 624 5.04 27.80 61.70
N CYS A 625 3.87 27.61 62.34
CA CYS A 625 2.84 28.63 62.62
C CYS A 625 2.11 29.28 61.40
N ALA A 626 0.78 29.18 61.26
CA ALA A 626 -0.31 29.72 62.10
C ALA A 626 -0.66 31.21 61.79
N ALA A 627 -1.92 31.66 61.76
CA ALA A 627 -3.24 30.97 61.80
C ALA A 627 -4.38 31.98 61.45
N ARG A 628 -5.64 31.52 61.57
CA ARG A 628 -6.97 32.19 61.42
C ARG A 628 -7.65 31.82 60.08
N SER A 629 -8.70 30.97 60.05
CA SER A 629 -10.06 31.03 60.63
C SER A 629 -11.02 31.90 59.80
N SER A 630 -12.29 31.50 59.54
CA SER A 630 -13.20 30.77 60.45
C SER A 630 -14.25 29.85 59.76
N ALA A 631 -15.02 29.17 60.62
CA ALA A 631 -16.20 28.27 60.48
C ALA A 631 -17.05 28.21 59.17
N GLY A 632 -17.82 27.13 58.90
CA GLY A 632 -17.91 25.83 59.60
C GLY A 632 -19.27 25.11 59.50
N CYS A 633 -19.29 23.77 59.67
CA CYS A 633 -20.45 22.85 59.74
C CYS A 633 -21.30 22.71 58.45
N THR A 634 -22.02 21.60 58.17
CA THR A 634 -22.60 20.52 59.02
C THR A 634 -22.21 19.07 58.58
N ARG A 635 -22.97 18.02 58.97
CA ARG A 635 -22.60 16.58 58.95
C ARG A 635 -23.62 15.68 58.19
N ALA A 636 -23.23 14.40 58.02
CA ALA A 636 -24.08 13.18 57.86
C ALA A 636 -24.70 12.92 56.46
N SER A 637 -25.08 11.67 56.07
CA SER A 637 -24.62 10.31 56.45
C SER A 637 -25.28 9.24 55.54
N ALA A 638 -24.54 8.21 55.09
CA ALA A 638 -25.04 6.93 54.52
C ALA A 638 -25.92 6.99 53.23
N ALA A 639 -26.21 5.91 52.48
CA ALA A 639 -25.44 4.71 52.10
C ALA A 639 -26.16 3.93 50.95
N THR A 640 -25.47 2.94 50.35
CA THR A 640 -26.03 1.73 49.66
C THR A 640 -26.43 1.81 48.17
N ALA A 641 -25.94 0.82 47.39
CA ALA A 641 -26.42 0.29 46.08
C ALA A 641 -26.58 1.25 44.85
N GLY A 642 -26.54 0.77 43.60
CA GLY A 642 -26.12 -0.55 43.11
C GLY A 642 -26.46 -0.83 41.62
N ASN A 643 -25.68 -1.75 41.02
CA ASN A 643 -25.96 -2.55 39.81
C ASN A 643 -26.09 -1.93 38.38
N THR A 644 -25.51 -2.71 37.44
CA THR A 644 -25.90 -2.98 36.04
C THR A 644 -26.30 -1.85 35.09
N TRP A 645 -25.55 -1.72 34.00
CA TRP A 645 -26.01 -1.13 32.74
C TRP A 645 -26.28 -2.21 31.70
N MET A 646 -27.47 -2.18 31.09
CA MET A 646 -27.76 -2.90 29.86
C MET A 646 -28.82 -2.13 29.05
N LYS A 647 -28.51 -1.84 27.78
CA LYS A 647 -29.45 -1.84 26.63
C LYS A 647 -30.70 -0.93 26.71
N TRP A 648 -30.88 -0.02 25.74
CA TRP A 648 -32.07 0.10 24.87
C TRP A 648 -31.93 1.28 23.89
N SER A 649 -32.97 1.57 23.08
CA SER A 649 -32.92 2.35 21.83
C SER A 649 -34.12 3.31 21.67
N THR A 650 -34.14 4.03 20.53
CA THR A 650 -35.28 4.71 19.83
C THR A 650 -35.63 6.20 20.05
N ARG A 651 -35.60 6.92 18.91
CA ARG A 651 -36.58 7.92 18.37
C ARG A 651 -36.84 9.31 19.01
N SER A 652 -36.30 10.34 18.32
CA SER A 652 -36.97 11.58 17.81
C SER A 652 -37.58 12.61 18.79
N PRO A 653 -37.94 13.85 18.36
CA PRO A 653 -37.77 14.56 17.06
C PRO A 653 -36.67 15.66 17.16
N SER A 654 -36.59 16.82 16.48
CA SER A 654 -37.37 17.55 15.44
C SER A 654 -36.46 18.48 14.60
N GLY A 655 -36.99 19.18 13.58
CA GLY A 655 -36.32 20.30 12.86
C GLY A 655 -37.03 21.67 13.09
N PRO A 656 -36.90 22.70 12.21
CA PRO A 656 -36.09 22.85 10.98
C PRO A 656 -35.28 24.19 10.93
N VAL A 657 -34.91 24.73 9.73
CA VAL A 657 -34.70 26.17 9.32
C VAL A 657 -33.40 26.54 8.52
N LEU A 658 -33.64 27.33 7.45
CA LEU A 658 -32.84 28.10 6.44
C LEU A 658 -31.30 28.34 6.47
N ALA A 659 -30.67 28.01 5.32
CA ALA A 659 -30.03 28.87 4.27
C ALA A 659 -28.89 29.92 4.51
N SER A 660 -27.73 29.65 3.87
CA SER A 660 -26.86 30.57 3.07
C SER A 660 -26.12 31.76 3.76
N PRO A 661 -25.24 32.56 3.09
CA PRO A 661 -24.52 32.41 1.81
C PRO A 661 -22.97 32.68 1.91
N THR A 662 -22.20 32.48 0.83
CA THR A 662 -20.87 33.12 0.49
C THR A 662 -20.29 32.44 -0.76
N SER A 663 -19.42 33.01 -1.62
CA SER A 663 -19.21 34.40 -2.06
C SER A 663 -18.27 34.41 -3.30
N VAL A 664 -18.51 35.28 -4.28
CA VAL A 664 -17.70 35.41 -5.51
C VAL A 664 -16.49 36.35 -5.30
N PRO A 665 -15.37 36.11 -6.00
CA PRO A 665 -14.52 37.19 -6.53
C PRO A 665 -14.43 37.12 -8.07
N ALA A 666 -14.26 38.28 -8.72
CA ALA A 666 -14.16 38.41 -10.18
C ALA A 666 -13.09 39.42 -10.60
N ALA A 667 -12.41 39.15 -11.74
CA ALA A 667 -11.59 40.07 -12.53
C ALA A 667 -11.01 39.33 -13.76
N ASP A 668 -10.63 39.95 -14.89
CA ASP A 668 -11.11 41.15 -15.60
C ASP A 668 -10.48 41.17 -17.02
N THR A 669 -10.95 42.05 -17.92
CA THR A 669 -10.41 42.38 -19.26
C THR A 669 -10.55 41.29 -20.35
N SER A 670 -10.69 41.57 -21.66
CA SER A 670 -11.16 42.73 -22.48
C SER A 670 -11.30 42.24 -23.97
N ARG A 671 -11.62 42.98 -25.05
CA ARG A 671 -11.78 44.43 -25.33
C ARG A 671 -12.52 44.62 -26.69
N SER A 672 -13.45 45.60 -26.80
CA SER A 672 -13.93 46.25 -28.06
C SER A 672 -14.58 45.36 -29.17
N ALA A 673 -15.44 45.84 -30.08
CA ALA A 673 -15.94 47.19 -30.40
C ALA A 673 -17.44 47.18 -30.80
N SER A 674 -18.02 48.39 -30.90
CA SER A 674 -19.34 48.71 -31.50
C SER A 674 -19.11 49.80 -32.57
N PRO A 675 -20.11 50.55 -33.14
CA PRO A 675 -21.58 50.48 -33.04
C PRO A 675 -22.35 50.66 -34.39
N THR A 676 -23.70 50.55 -34.37
CA THR A 676 -24.67 51.68 -34.63
C THR A 676 -26.09 51.21 -35.06
N ARG A 677 -27.11 51.92 -34.53
CA ARG A 677 -28.45 52.31 -35.10
C ARG A 677 -29.34 51.27 -35.85
N SER A 678 -30.69 51.30 -35.76
CA SER A 678 -31.61 52.17 -35.00
C SER A 678 -33.07 51.66 -34.88
N ASN A 679 -33.61 51.70 -33.65
CA ASN A 679 -34.89 52.31 -33.24
C ASN A 679 -36.21 52.05 -34.05
N ARG A 680 -37.17 51.31 -33.47
CA ARG A 680 -38.62 51.64 -33.51
C ARG A 680 -39.50 50.89 -32.46
N ARG A 681 -40.08 51.65 -31.52
CA ARG A 681 -41.42 51.57 -30.86
C ARG A 681 -42.15 50.22 -30.61
N GLU A 682 -42.25 49.83 -29.32
CA GLU A 682 -43.47 49.77 -28.45
C GLU A 682 -44.93 49.76 -29.03
N PRO A 683 -45.99 49.38 -28.23
CA PRO A 683 -46.07 48.53 -27.01
C PRO A 683 -47.39 47.67 -26.82
N SER A 684 -47.50 46.95 -25.68
CA SER A 684 -48.74 46.47 -24.98
C SER A 684 -49.54 45.31 -25.62
N THR A 685 -50.41 44.51 -24.95
CA THR A 685 -51.06 44.44 -23.60
C THR A 685 -50.96 42.98 -23.05
N ARG A 686 -50.90 42.61 -21.76
CA ARG A 686 -51.69 42.82 -20.50
C ARG A 686 -52.92 41.89 -20.25
N LEU A 687 -52.74 40.96 -19.29
CA LEU A 687 -53.64 40.54 -18.17
C LEU A 687 -54.64 39.35 -18.25
N MET A 688 -54.79 38.72 -17.06
CA MET A 688 -55.90 37.90 -16.50
C MET A 688 -56.17 36.45 -17.01
N SER A 689 -56.71 35.50 -16.23
CA SER A 689 -56.54 35.10 -14.79
C SER A 689 -57.44 33.89 -14.41
N THR A 690 -57.01 33.05 -13.42
CA THR A 690 -57.85 32.13 -12.58
C THR A 690 -58.57 30.94 -13.29
N THR A 691 -59.01 29.81 -12.67
CA THR A 691 -59.11 29.34 -11.25
C THR A 691 -59.16 27.79 -11.10
N ILE A 692 -58.52 27.23 -10.05
CA ILE A 692 -58.93 26.15 -9.08
C ILE A 692 -59.61 24.81 -9.53
N SER A 693 -59.02 23.66 -9.10
CA SER A 693 -59.58 22.50 -8.33
C SER A 693 -58.85 21.17 -8.68
N LYS A 694 -58.30 20.30 -7.81
CA LYS A 694 -58.82 19.44 -6.69
C LYS A 694 -60.00 18.52 -7.09
N GLY A 695 -60.02 17.20 -6.85
CA GLY A 695 -59.00 16.25 -6.32
C GLY A 695 -59.56 14.82 -6.04
N THR A 696 -58.76 13.95 -5.40
CA THR A 696 -59.12 12.67 -4.70
C THR A 696 -59.72 11.44 -5.44
N SER A 697 -58.88 10.41 -5.64
CA SER A 697 -58.91 9.03 -5.06
C SER A 697 -60.14 8.50 -4.24
N PRO A 698 -60.28 7.16 -4.01
CA PRO A 698 -59.84 5.99 -4.81
C PRO A 698 -60.73 4.69 -4.72
N ALA A 699 -60.27 3.62 -5.41
CA ALA A 699 -60.22 2.20 -4.96
C ALA A 699 -61.38 1.20 -5.18
N ARG A 700 -60.97 -0.09 -5.07
CA ARG A 700 -61.69 -1.38 -4.86
C ARG A 700 -62.14 -2.22 -6.07
N HIS A 701 -61.55 -3.43 -6.13
CA HIS A 701 -62.15 -4.76 -6.43
C HIS A 701 -62.87 -5.03 -7.77
N ALA A 702 -62.93 -6.26 -8.30
CA ALA A 702 -62.11 -7.47 -8.12
C ALA A 702 -62.49 -8.55 -9.16
N VAL A 703 -61.53 -9.44 -9.48
CA VAL A 703 -61.72 -10.89 -9.76
C VAL A 703 -62.50 -11.36 -11.02
N ALA A 704 -61.95 -12.47 -11.59
CA ALA A 704 -62.58 -13.50 -12.44
C ALA A 704 -62.64 -13.36 -13.98
N ALA A 705 -62.32 -14.50 -14.59
CA ALA A 705 -62.89 -15.11 -15.79
C ALA A 705 -62.64 -14.49 -17.19
N SER A 706 -61.66 -15.08 -17.88
CA SER A 706 -61.72 -15.44 -19.31
C SER A 706 -62.92 -16.40 -19.58
N PRO A 707 -63.37 -16.67 -20.84
CA PRO A 707 -62.55 -16.75 -22.07
C PRO A 707 -63.25 -16.32 -23.39
N THR A 708 -62.82 -16.93 -24.50
CA THR A 708 -63.50 -17.08 -25.82
C THR A 708 -63.48 -15.94 -26.87
N SER A 709 -62.39 -15.96 -27.67
CA SER A 709 -62.44 -16.40 -29.09
C SER A 709 -62.44 -15.38 -30.25
N ARG A 710 -61.83 -15.83 -31.37
CA ARG A 710 -61.88 -15.33 -32.77
C ARG A 710 -61.31 -13.91 -33.00
N ARG A 711 -60.19 -13.78 -33.73
CA ARG A 711 -60.02 -13.88 -35.20
C ARG A 711 -60.80 -12.81 -35.98
N TYR A 712 -60.05 -11.83 -36.49
CA TYR A 712 -60.09 -11.11 -37.78
C TYR A 712 -59.43 -9.75 -37.51
N ALA A 713 -58.64 -9.10 -38.34
CA ALA A 713 -57.75 -9.39 -39.47
C ALA A 713 -57.19 -8.01 -39.89
N ALA A 714 -56.11 -7.99 -40.68
CA ALA A 714 -55.43 -6.83 -41.24
C ALA A 714 -56.22 -5.49 -41.38
N THR A 715 -55.66 -4.43 -40.78
CA THR A 715 -55.02 -3.31 -41.52
C THR A 715 -53.76 -2.90 -40.78
#